data_AF-A0A2T6N0D6-F1
#
_entry.id   AF-A0A2T6N0D6-F1
#
_cell.length_a   1.000
_cell.length_b   1.000
_cell.length_c   1.000
_cell.angle_alpha   90.00
_cell.angle_beta   90.00
_cell.angle_gamma   90.00
#
_symmetry.space_group_name_H-M   'P 1'
#
loop_
_entity.id
_entity.type
_entity.pdbx_description
1 polymer ?
#
loop_
_entity_poly.entity_id
_entity_poly.type
_entity_poly.pdbx_seq_one_letter_code
_entity_poly.pdbx_strand_id
1 'polypeptide(L)'
;MKKLSYRLLSIVALALLLSGIATGAEFEIEKALWKVEKSLLIVEAKAKQGQTLLIENAYDPSQVLADTRLRKDALKVRLRSPQQLPCRIRVINKSLAQTLERDVISSETKKRPEGCFPTALSEPPPAENQAPIANAGLDQVHSLEAGQTSLTVTLDGSGSTDPDGSVTDYIWQGSPDPDDVVSPVISLGEGIHKYNLVVLDDQDESSLSDSVRITVEAAPVEPPPPTEPPKTAAEAHAAITTYEGPSTCIACHEDEAVAMHGSVHYQQSGDTINLTNDVTPFSKNGLPRAGERGDGAIGINTYCGSHENSPRFTCAGCHVGNGRFPNPELPMDETERKAELSNIDCLMCHQDSYKRFPSGEFEPLEIVAAGADGKPDPNLDPLLRTGSKGVPVVDRNTLDFLFEPADASSTLVSLGGTPMMQDRVSAAQTVHATTRKSCLNCHAKAGGGDGTKRGDLSSALIDPGPQIDIHMSSSGGNLSCADCHDAGGHRLQGRGLDLRLNDVAEHFTCESCHDRPHGDYSNRIGGSRDKHATRIACQTCHIPTYAKGVATETNRDWEDPHFSAAACNGRGGWLPREDKALNLTPTYQWFDGTSQVYVLGENLADYPSTVLKDGSEAITLGLPNGWVNTQNAKIYPMKEHSSNSAVHDASNSLIAHSTYEFFRTGSFDSAVQSALEQTGRAGDSYTVKRVHTFQTINHGVEDSSAALGCGSCHASLAGGPLRMDLVNDLGYDLKGSEAEVCTQCHENKGSMSFSKLHEKHVKDKGVDCSTCHNFTRPERSLNGNIASFIDD
;
A
#
# COMPACT_ATOMS: atom_id res chain seq x y z
N MET A 1 46.73 34.16 5.28
CA MET A 1 47.92 34.57 6.07
C MET A 1 48.09 33.64 7.26
N LYS A 2 49.30 33.08 7.39
CA LYS A 2 49.95 32.44 8.56
C LYS A 2 49.39 31.15 9.20
N LYS A 3 50.19 30.11 8.98
CA LYS A 3 50.39 28.81 9.68
C LYS A 3 50.59 28.95 11.20
N LEU A 4 50.29 27.85 11.93
CA LEU A 4 51.10 27.13 12.95
C LEU A 4 50.18 25.97 13.48
N SER A 5 50.56 24.73 13.81
CA SER A 5 51.81 23.96 13.88
C SER A 5 51.48 22.49 14.24
N TYR A 6 52.02 21.50 13.49
CA TYR A 6 52.74 20.25 13.87
C TYR A 6 52.47 19.57 15.24
N ARG A 7 52.36 18.25 15.45
CA ARG A 7 52.99 16.97 14.97
C ARG A 7 52.15 15.81 15.61
N LEU A 8 52.07 14.55 15.18
CA LEU A 8 53.07 13.54 14.78
C LEU A 8 52.32 12.37 14.11
N LEU A 9 52.81 11.86 12.97
CA LEU A 9 52.46 10.53 12.44
C LEU A 9 53.61 10.02 11.56
N SER A 10 53.70 8.68 11.43
CA SER A 10 54.69 7.80 10.76
C SER A 10 55.61 7.12 11.78
N ILE A 11 55.69 5.78 11.88
CA ILE A 11 56.17 4.83 10.86
C ILE A 11 55.73 3.36 11.15
N VAL A 12 55.01 2.76 10.19
CA VAL A 12 55.28 1.50 9.43
C VAL A 12 55.11 0.10 10.08
N ALA A 13 54.02 -0.55 9.65
CA ALA A 13 53.87 -1.80 8.87
C ALA A 13 54.59 -3.14 9.25
N LEU A 14 53.72 -4.16 9.32
CA LEU A 14 53.79 -5.50 8.69
C LEU A 14 54.65 -6.61 9.33
N ALA A 15 53.99 -7.55 10.01
CA ALA A 15 54.24 -8.99 9.85
C ALA A 15 53.03 -9.82 10.36
N LEU A 16 52.63 -10.74 9.49
CA LEU A 16 51.48 -11.64 9.50
C LEU A 16 51.58 -12.81 10.51
N LEU A 17 50.41 -13.43 10.73
CA LEU A 17 50.14 -14.83 11.11
C LEU A 17 50.34 -15.23 12.59
N LEU A 18 49.22 -15.31 13.31
CA LEU A 18 48.74 -16.48 14.09
C LEU A 18 47.63 -16.04 15.06
N SER A 19 46.45 -15.74 14.54
CA SER A 19 45.22 -15.79 15.34
C SER A 19 44.59 -17.15 15.10
N GLY A 20 44.84 -18.06 16.05
CA GLY A 20 44.24 -19.38 16.07
C GLY A 20 42.72 -19.29 15.95
N ILE A 21 42.18 -20.13 15.07
CA ILE A 21 40.76 -20.44 14.98
C ILE A 21 40.33 -20.94 16.36
N ALA A 22 39.64 -20.10 17.12
CA ALA A 22 38.85 -20.54 18.25
C ALA A 22 37.59 -21.20 17.68
N THR A 23 37.65 -22.51 17.47
CA THR A 23 36.47 -23.33 17.20
C THR A 23 35.51 -23.18 18.37
N GLY A 24 34.50 -22.32 18.22
CA GLY A 24 33.41 -22.20 19.19
C GLY A 24 32.62 -23.50 19.19
N ALA A 25 32.34 -24.07 20.36
CA ALA A 25 31.52 -25.28 20.48
C ALA A 25 30.20 -25.12 19.68
N GLU A 26 30.01 -25.97 18.67
CA GLU A 26 28.79 -26.07 17.88
C GLU A 26 27.62 -26.51 18.77
N PHE A 27 26.44 -25.97 18.50
CA PHE A 27 25.21 -26.44 19.13
C PHE A 27 24.89 -27.82 18.53
N GLU A 28 24.98 -28.89 19.32
CA GLU A 28 24.80 -30.28 18.83
C GLU A 28 24.09 -31.17 19.87
N ILE A 29 23.36 -32.19 19.40
CA ILE A 29 22.83 -33.27 20.23
C ILE A 29 23.81 -34.45 20.18
N GLU A 30 24.64 -34.62 21.21
CA GLU A 30 25.63 -35.70 21.27
C GLU A 30 25.01 -37.08 21.50
N LYS A 31 23.91 -37.14 22.26
CA LYS A 31 23.33 -38.44 22.66
C LYS A 31 21.84 -38.33 22.98
N ALA A 32 21.08 -39.32 22.48
CA ALA A 32 19.71 -39.61 22.90
C ALA A 32 19.58 -41.14 23.07
N LEU A 33 19.75 -41.65 24.28
CA LEU A 33 19.93 -43.08 24.55
C LEU A 33 18.97 -43.58 25.64
N TRP A 34 18.19 -44.59 25.32
CA TRP A 34 17.37 -45.34 26.29
C TRP A 34 18.11 -46.56 26.80
N LYS A 35 18.27 -46.68 28.12
CA LYS A 35 18.82 -47.86 28.79
C LYS A 35 17.71 -48.71 29.37
N VAL A 36 17.34 -49.79 28.67
CA VAL A 36 16.20 -50.66 28.98
C VAL A 36 16.32 -51.23 30.40
N GLU A 37 17.44 -51.89 30.75
CA GLU A 37 17.66 -52.48 32.10
C GLU A 37 17.46 -51.50 33.26
N LYS A 38 17.66 -50.19 33.02
CA LYS A 38 17.62 -49.15 34.05
C LYS A 38 16.40 -48.25 33.93
N SER A 39 15.54 -48.49 32.94
CA SER A 39 14.46 -47.60 32.52
C SER A 39 14.92 -46.14 32.50
N LEU A 40 16.05 -45.87 31.86
CA LEU A 40 16.73 -44.58 31.96
C LEU A 40 16.97 -43.96 30.59
N LEU A 41 16.37 -42.78 30.35
CA LEU A 41 16.67 -41.95 29.20
C LEU A 41 17.84 -41.01 29.52
N ILE A 42 18.85 -41.01 28.65
CA ILE A 42 20.01 -40.12 28.74
C ILE A 42 20.03 -39.23 27.50
N VAL A 43 19.96 -37.92 27.71
CA VAL A 43 20.13 -36.91 26.66
C VAL A 43 21.36 -36.07 26.98
N GLU A 44 22.26 -35.91 26.02
CA GLU A 44 23.44 -35.05 26.10
C GLU A 44 23.42 -34.08 24.91
N ALA A 45 23.54 -32.79 25.20
CA ALA A 45 23.62 -31.73 24.19
C ALA A 45 24.70 -30.72 24.58
N LYS A 46 25.45 -30.22 23.60
CA LYS A 46 26.47 -29.18 23.79
C LYS A 46 25.95 -27.84 23.31
N ALA A 47 26.25 -26.80 24.07
CA ALA A 47 26.04 -25.40 23.68
C ALA A 47 26.87 -24.49 24.58
N LYS A 48 27.05 -23.22 24.21
CA LYS A 48 27.92 -22.31 24.98
C LYS A 48 27.36 -22.04 26.39
N GLN A 49 28.27 -21.93 27.37
CA GLN A 49 27.93 -21.57 28.74
C GLN A 49 27.08 -20.28 28.77
N GLY A 50 26.00 -20.28 29.55
CA GLY A 50 25.08 -19.15 29.69
C GLY A 50 23.86 -19.18 28.76
N GLN A 51 23.86 -20.04 27.72
CA GLN A 51 22.69 -20.26 26.86
C GLN A 51 21.61 -21.09 27.56
N THR A 52 20.37 -20.97 27.10
CA THR A 52 19.22 -21.72 27.63
C THR A 52 18.78 -22.80 26.65
N LEU A 53 18.80 -24.06 27.08
CA LEU A 53 18.33 -25.19 26.30
C LEU A 53 17.01 -25.73 26.86
N LEU A 54 16.04 -25.94 25.96
CA LEU A 54 14.81 -26.69 26.20
C LEU A 54 14.90 -28.03 25.48
N ILE A 55 14.61 -29.12 26.18
CA ILE A 55 14.52 -30.47 25.65
C ILE A 55 13.08 -30.92 25.82
N GLU A 56 12.44 -31.33 24.75
CA GLU A 56 11.05 -31.80 24.71
C GLU A 56 10.92 -33.06 23.86
N ASN A 57 9.76 -33.70 23.91
CA ASN A 57 9.38 -34.72 22.93
C ASN A 57 9.08 -34.04 21.59
N ALA A 58 9.75 -34.46 20.52
CA ALA A 58 9.58 -33.83 19.20
C ALA A 58 8.15 -33.95 18.65
N TYR A 59 7.42 -35.00 19.05
CA TYR A 59 6.05 -35.27 18.61
C TYR A 59 4.98 -34.76 19.57
N ASP A 60 5.37 -34.35 20.77
CA ASP A 60 4.48 -33.76 21.77
C ASP A 60 5.23 -32.68 22.55
N PRO A 61 5.27 -31.43 22.04
CA PRO A 61 5.98 -30.33 22.69
C PRO A 61 5.49 -30.02 24.12
N SER A 62 4.29 -30.50 24.49
CA SER A 62 3.82 -30.36 25.88
C SER A 62 4.63 -31.22 26.87
N GLN A 63 5.30 -32.27 26.38
CA GLN A 63 6.19 -33.12 27.17
C GLN A 63 7.60 -32.54 27.25
N VAL A 64 7.80 -31.58 28.15
CA VAL A 64 9.11 -30.99 28.44
C VAL A 64 9.96 -31.91 29.33
N LEU A 65 11.14 -32.28 28.85
CA LEU A 65 12.10 -33.17 29.52
C LEU A 65 13.13 -32.39 30.36
N ALA A 66 13.51 -31.19 29.92
CA ALA A 66 14.34 -30.26 30.67
C ALA A 66 14.27 -28.84 30.07
N ASP A 67 14.26 -27.81 30.91
CA ASP A 67 14.47 -26.42 30.49
C ASP A 67 15.52 -25.82 31.42
N THR A 68 16.71 -25.51 30.90
CA THR A 68 17.85 -25.15 31.75
C THR A 68 18.81 -24.20 31.08
N ARG A 69 19.19 -23.15 31.83
CA ARG A 69 20.32 -22.29 31.51
C ARG A 69 21.64 -22.98 31.88
N LEU A 70 22.51 -23.11 30.89
CA LEU A 70 23.77 -23.83 30.97
C LEU A 70 24.78 -23.16 31.91
N ARG A 71 25.27 -23.92 32.90
CA ARG A 71 26.39 -23.50 33.78
C ARG A 71 27.76 -23.93 33.23
N LYS A 72 27.78 -24.84 32.26
CA LYS A 72 28.96 -25.36 31.54
C LYS A 72 28.57 -25.56 30.07
N ASP A 73 29.51 -25.90 29.22
CA ASP A 73 29.37 -26.08 27.78
C ASP A 73 28.57 -27.32 27.32
N ALA A 74 27.87 -28.01 28.23
CA ALA A 74 26.98 -29.12 27.91
C ALA A 74 25.85 -29.29 28.94
N LEU A 75 24.71 -29.79 28.47
CA LEU A 75 23.60 -30.28 29.28
C LEU A 75 23.55 -31.80 29.21
N LYS A 76 23.42 -32.44 30.36
CA LYS A 76 23.21 -33.88 30.48
C LYS A 76 22.00 -34.16 31.34
N VAL A 77 20.94 -34.64 30.70
CA VAL A 77 19.68 -34.99 31.35
C VAL A 77 19.62 -36.51 31.51
N ARG A 78 19.21 -36.95 32.69
CA ARG A 78 18.99 -38.37 33.02
C ARG A 78 17.61 -38.53 33.62
N LEU A 79 16.67 -39.05 32.84
CA LEU A 79 15.29 -39.27 33.27
C LEU A 79 15.07 -40.75 33.54
N ARG A 80 14.85 -41.10 34.80
CA ARG A 80 14.44 -42.45 35.19
C ARG A 80 12.93 -42.57 35.05
N SER A 81 12.48 -43.61 34.36
CA SER A 81 11.07 -43.95 34.14
C SER A 81 10.24 -42.73 33.72
N PRO A 82 10.56 -42.08 32.57
CA PRO A 82 9.77 -40.96 32.09
C PRO A 82 8.32 -41.39 31.90
N GLN A 83 7.37 -40.50 32.24
CA GLN A 83 5.93 -40.76 32.17
C GLN A 83 5.50 -41.30 30.79
N GLN A 84 6.18 -40.83 29.75
CA GLN A 84 6.12 -41.37 28.40
C GLN A 84 7.53 -41.35 27.81
N LEU A 85 7.97 -42.45 27.18
CA LEU A 85 9.28 -42.49 26.53
C LEU A 85 9.16 -41.87 25.13
N PRO A 86 9.78 -40.71 24.84
CA PRO A 86 9.74 -40.14 23.50
C PRO A 86 10.47 -41.05 22.50
N CYS A 87 9.90 -41.25 21.31
CA CYS A 87 10.62 -41.90 20.21
C CYS A 87 11.71 -40.99 19.62
N ARG A 88 11.51 -39.67 19.68
CA ARG A 88 12.42 -38.63 19.20
C ARG A 88 12.39 -37.44 20.16
N ILE A 89 13.56 -36.86 20.42
CA ILE A 89 13.69 -35.65 21.21
C ILE A 89 13.91 -34.44 20.30
N ARG A 90 13.45 -33.28 20.74
CA ARG A 90 13.80 -31.97 20.18
C ARG A 90 14.57 -31.18 21.23
N VAL A 91 15.70 -30.58 20.84
CA VAL A 91 16.50 -29.68 21.66
C VAL A 91 16.48 -28.30 21.03
N ILE A 92 15.93 -27.33 21.74
CA ILE A 92 15.78 -25.94 21.31
C ILE A 92 16.77 -25.07 22.09
N ASN A 93 17.67 -24.40 21.38
CA ASN A 93 18.51 -23.35 21.94
C ASN A 93 17.75 -22.02 21.90
N LYS A 94 17.07 -21.70 23.00
CA LYS A 94 16.27 -20.46 23.12
C LYS A 94 17.10 -19.19 22.98
N SER A 95 18.41 -19.27 23.22
CA SER A 95 19.32 -18.12 23.10
C SER A 95 19.78 -17.84 21.67
N LEU A 96 19.67 -18.81 20.76
CA LEU A 96 20.06 -18.68 19.35
C LEU A 96 18.89 -18.86 18.36
N ALA A 97 17.68 -19.16 18.86
CA ALA A 97 16.53 -19.55 18.04
C ALA A 97 16.82 -20.73 17.09
N GLN A 98 17.66 -21.69 17.52
CA GLN A 98 18.02 -22.88 16.76
C GLN A 98 17.41 -24.13 17.37
N THR A 99 17.04 -25.10 16.52
CA THR A 99 16.39 -26.35 16.92
C THR A 99 17.07 -27.53 16.26
N LEU A 100 17.32 -28.59 17.03
CA LEU A 100 17.81 -29.88 16.54
C LEU A 100 16.92 -31.00 17.06
N GLU A 101 16.81 -32.08 16.28
CA GLU A 101 16.08 -33.29 16.68
C GLU A 101 16.95 -34.53 16.59
N ARG A 102 16.68 -35.53 17.44
CA ARG A 102 17.39 -36.82 17.39
C ARG A 102 16.52 -37.97 17.87
N ASP A 103 16.53 -39.08 17.14
CA ASP A 103 15.86 -40.31 17.56
C ASP A 103 16.47 -40.88 18.84
N VAL A 104 15.61 -41.33 19.75
CA VAL A 104 16.04 -42.07 20.93
C VAL A 104 16.34 -43.50 20.51
N ILE A 105 17.54 -43.98 20.83
CA ILE A 105 17.98 -45.34 20.49
C ILE A 105 18.15 -46.18 21.75
N SER A 106 17.70 -47.43 21.71
CA SER A 106 17.92 -48.41 22.77
C SER A 106 19.38 -48.83 22.86
N SER A 107 19.93 -48.86 24.07
CA SER A 107 21.32 -49.27 24.30
C SER A 107 21.58 -50.73 23.95
N GLU A 108 20.55 -51.57 24.01
CA GLU A 108 20.62 -53.02 23.77
C GLU A 108 20.43 -53.36 22.29
N THR A 109 19.32 -52.92 21.69
CA THR A 109 18.97 -53.30 20.31
C THR A 109 19.62 -52.41 19.26
N LYS A 110 20.16 -51.25 19.65
CA LYS A 110 20.61 -50.17 18.75
C LYS A 110 19.51 -49.66 17.80
N LYS A 111 18.25 -49.98 18.09
CA LYS A 111 17.06 -49.54 17.35
C LYS A 111 16.20 -48.66 18.25
N ARG A 112 15.13 -48.08 17.69
CA ARG A 112 14.10 -47.35 18.45
C ARG A 112 13.58 -48.21 19.61
N PRO A 113 13.48 -47.68 20.84
CA PRO A 113 12.96 -48.41 21.99
C PRO A 113 11.53 -48.91 21.80
N GLU A 114 11.26 -50.16 22.18
CA GLU A 114 9.89 -50.68 22.25
C GLU A 114 9.07 -49.90 23.30
N GLY A 115 7.84 -49.54 22.95
CA GLY A 115 6.94 -48.79 23.83
C GLY A 115 7.23 -47.28 23.93
N CYS A 116 8.10 -46.73 23.08
CA CYS A 116 8.16 -45.27 22.92
C CYS A 116 6.89 -44.74 22.22
N PHE A 117 6.58 -43.46 22.43
CA PHE A 117 5.39 -42.81 21.89
C PHE A 117 5.73 -41.66 20.93
N PRO A 118 4.92 -41.47 19.86
CA PRO A 118 3.82 -42.34 19.41
C PRO A 118 4.33 -43.67 18.82
N THR A 119 3.62 -44.76 19.12
CA THR A 119 3.99 -46.14 18.71
C THR A 119 3.40 -46.51 17.33
N ALA A 120 2.62 -45.62 16.73
CA ALA A 120 2.09 -45.75 15.38
C ALA A 120 2.65 -44.64 14.48
N LEU A 121 3.61 -45.00 13.64
CA LEU A 121 3.64 -44.49 12.28
C LEU A 121 3.34 -45.72 11.44
N SER A 122 2.20 -45.74 10.75
CA SER A 122 2.16 -46.39 9.44
C SER A 122 3.40 -45.92 8.69
N GLU A 123 4.13 -46.82 8.03
CA GLU A 123 5.15 -46.40 7.07
C GLU A 123 4.57 -45.23 6.27
N PRO A 124 5.23 -44.06 6.25
CA PRO A 124 4.90 -43.11 5.19
C PRO A 124 5.08 -43.89 3.88
N PRO A 125 4.25 -43.67 2.84
CA PRO A 125 4.71 -44.03 1.51
C PRO A 125 6.15 -43.50 1.39
N PRO A 126 7.08 -44.21 0.71
CA PRO A 126 8.42 -43.65 0.48
C PRO A 126 8.19 -42.20 0.08
N ALA A 127 8.84 -41.27 0.80
CA ALA A 127 8.66 -39.84 0.55
C ALA A 127 8.72 -39.69 -0.97
N GLU A 128 7.60 -39.28 -1.56
CA GLU A 128 7.53 -39.16 -3.00
C GLU A 128 8.59 -38.12 -3.33
N ASN A 129 9.62 -38.55 -4.06
CA ASN A 129 10.80 -37.76 -4.32
C ASN A 129 10.38 -36.37 -4.79
N GLN A 130 10.77 -35.33 -4.07
CA GLN A 130 10.44 -33.98 -4.48
C GLN A 130 11.42 -33.59 -5.57
N ALA A 131 10.90 -33.41 -6.79
CA ALA A 131 11.72 -32.98 -7.92
C ALA A 131 12.60 -31.77 -7.54
N PRO A 132 13.87 -31.75 -7.97
CA PRO A 132 14.80 -30.71 -7.58
C PRO A 132 14.40 -29.38 -8.22
N ILE A 133 14.94 -28.29 -7.70
CA ILE A 133 14.69 -26.93 -8.19
C ILE A 133 15.98 -26.44 -8.87
N ALA A 134 15.94 -26.33 -10.20
CA ALA A 134 17.01 -25.69 -10.96
C ALA A 134 17.06 -24.19 -10.65
N ASN A 135 18.27 -23.67 -10.54
CA ASN A 135 18.56 -22.24 -10.48
C ASN A 135 19.72 -21.97 -11.44
N ALA A 136 19.43 -21.39 -12.60
CA ALA A 136 20.37 -21.10 -13.66
C ALA A 136 21.24 -19.85 -13.38
N GLY A 137 21.02 -19.19 -12.24
CA GLY A 137 21.66 -17.94 -11.85
C GLY A 137 20.97 -16.70 -12.41
N LEU A 138 21.45 -15.53 -12.02
CA LEU A 138 20.94 -14.24 -12.50
C LEU A 138 21.33 -14.00 -13.97
N ASP A 139 20.47 -13.30 -14.71
CA ASP A 139 20.79 -12.77 -16.04
C ASP A 139 22.09 -11.95 -16.00
N GLN A 140 22.94 -12.13 -17.02
CA GLN A 140 24.26 -11.49 -17.09
C GLN A 140 24.35 -10.55 -18.28
N VAL A 141 25.07 -9.43 -18.09
CA VAL A 141 25.41 -8.49 -19.16
C VAL A 141 26.93 -8.36 -19.21
N HIS A 142 27.48 -8.56 -20.40
CA HIS A 142 28.91 -8.44 -20.69
C HIS A 142 29.09 -7.58 -21.94
N SER A 143 30.21 -6.86 -22.05
CA SER A 143 30.54 -6.07 -23.24
C SER A 143 31.86 -6.55 -23.82
N LEU A 144 31.94 -6.67 -25.15
CA LEU A 144 33.20 -7.00 -25.82
C LEU A 144 34.22 -5.85 -25.67
N GLU A 145 35.51 -6.14 -25.63
CA GLU A 145 36.55 -5.11 -25.79
C GLU A 145 36.80 -4.81 -27.27
N ALA A 146 37.36 -3.63 -27.57
CA ALA A 146 37.66 -3.22 -28.94
C ALA A 146 38.56 -4.26 -29.66
N GLY A 147 38.03 -4.88 -30.71
CA GLY A 147 38.71 -5.94 -31.47
C GLY A 147 38.43 -7.37 -31.02
N GLN A 148 37.66 -7.58 -29.95
CA GLN A 148 37.12 -8.88 -29.57
C GLN A 148 35.86 -9.20 -30.39
N THR A 149 35.75 -10.45 -30.85
CA THR A 149 34.56 -10.97 -31.52
C THR A 149 33.72 -11.88 -30.61
N SER A 150 34.29 -12.30 -29.47
CA SER A 150 33.64 -13.11 -28.45
C SER A 150 34.35 -12.97 -27.10
N LEU A 151 33.64 -13.25 -26.00
CA LEU A 151 34.16 -13.30 -24.64
C LEU A 151 33.73 -14.58 -23.92
N THR A 152 34.45 -14.92 -22.86
CA THR A 152 34.17 -16.12 -22.04
C THR A 152 33.21 -15.77 -20.91
N VAL A 153 32.08 -16.47 -20.84
CA VAL A 153 31.06 -16.36 -19.80
C VAL A 153 31.00 -17.66 -18.99
N THR A 154 30.82 -17.54 -17.68
CA THR A 154 30.57 -18.70 -16.80
C THR A 154 29.09 -18.69 -16.41
N LEU A 155 28.37 -19.76 -16.71
CA LEU A 155 27.04 -19.99 -16.16
C LEU A 155 27.18 -20.54 -14.73
N ASP A 156 26.18 -20.36 -13.87
CA ASP A 156 26.26 -20.80 -12.47
C ASP A 156 24.97 -21.47 -12.01
N GLY A 157 24.99 -22.80 -11.98
CA GLY A 157 23.91 -23.64 -11.47
C GLY A 157 23.99 -23.91 -9.96
N SER A 158 25.02 -23.42 -9.26
CA SER A 158 25.32 -23.82 -7.87
C SER A 158 24.24 -23.46 -6.85
N GLY A 159 23.32 -22.57 -7.21
CA GLY A 159 22.13 -22.23 -6.43
C GLY A 159 20.98 -23.24 -6.53
N SER A 160 21.12 -24.30 -7.34
CA SER A 160 20.10 -25.35 -7.48
C SER A 160 20.01 -26.17 -6.21
N THR A 161 18.81 -26.55 -5.81
CA THR A 161 18.57 -27.23 -4.53
C THR A 161 17.58 -28.36 -4.70
N ASP A 162 17.75 -29.41 -3.92
CA ASP A 162 16.80 -30.49 -3.78
C ASP A 162 16.20 -30.43 -2.37
N PRO A 163 14.87 -30.27 -2.22
CA PRO A 163 14.19 -30.21 -0.93
C PRO A 163 14.34 -31.44 -0.04
N ASP A 164 14.52 -32.65 -0.60
CA ASP A 164 14.61 -33.89 0.19
C ASP A 164 15.83 -34.77 -0.09
N GLY A 165 16.67 -34.39 -1.06
CA GLY A 165 17.90 -35.08 -1.40
C GLY A 165 19.07 -34.15 -1.74
N SER A 166 19.76 -34.44 -2.84
CA SER A 166 20.87 -33.63 -3.36
C SER A 166 20.88 -33.63 -4.88
N VAL A 167 21.19 -32.49 -5.48
CA VAL A 167 21.39 -32.38 -6.94
C VAL A 167 22.64 -33.16 -7.35
N THR A 168 22.49 -34.10 -8.28
CA THR A 168 23.59 -34.94 -8.81
C THR A 168 24.09 -34.50 -10.17
N ASP A 169 23.20 -33.99 -11.03
CA ASP A 169 23.54 -33.65 -12.42
C ASP A 169 22.98 -32.29 -12.83
N TYR A 170 23.69 -31.63 -13.75
CA TYR A 170 23.36 -30.31 -14.29
C TYR A 170 23.34 -30.41 -15.81
N ILE A 171 22.15 -30.39 -16.40
CA ILE A 171 21.96 -30.48 -17.84
C ILE A 171 21.70 -29.09 -18.38
N TRP A 172 22.66 -28.57 -19.15
CA TRP A 172 22.53 -27.27 -19.78
C TRP A 172 22.10 -27.42 -21.24
N GLN A 173 21.23 -26.52 -21.70
CA GLN A 173 20.85 -26.44 -23.11
C GLN A 173 20.99 -25.01 -23.61
N GLY A 174 21.71 -24.85 -24.71
CA GLY A 174 21.86 -23.57 -25.39
C GLY A 174 22.80 -23.67 -26.59
N SER A 175 23.17 -22.52 -27.15
CA SER A 175 24.07 -22.46 -28.31
C SER A 175 25.06 -21.31 -28.12
N PRO A 176 26.39 -21.57 -28.07
CA PRO A 176 27.06 -22.89 -28.10
C PRO A 176 26.62 -23.82 -26.97
N ASP A 177 26.70 -25.13 -27.22
CA ASP A 177 26.30 -26.18 -26.27
C ASP A 177 27.23 -26.16 -25.03
N PRO A 178 26.71 -25.89 -23.81
CA PRO A 178 27.54 -25.87 -22.61
C PRO A 178 27.86 -27.27 -22.08
N ASP A 179 28.93 -27.39 -21.29
CA ASP A 179 29.21 -28.65 -20.58
C ASP A 179 28.16 -28.89 -19.46
N ASP A 180 27.78 -30.14 -19.26
CA ASP A 180 26.85 -30.57 -18.20
C ASP A 180 27.53 -30.62 -16.82
N VAL A 181 27.90 -29.45 -16.31
CA VAL A 181 28.56 -29.25 -15.01
C VAL A 181 27.90 -28.10 -14.24
N VAL A 182 28.22 -27.97 -12.94
CA VAL A 182 27.67 -26.90 -12.07
C VAL A 182 27.89 -25.50 -12.66
N SER A 183 29.08 -25.26 -13.22
CA SER A 183 29.47 -23.93 -13.74
C SER A 183 30.21 -24.04 -15.08
N PRO A 184 29.50 -24.25 -16.19
CA PRO A 184 30.13 -24.38 -17.50
C PRO A 184 30.62 -23.03 -18.00
N VAL A 185 31.67 -23.11 -18.81
CA VAL A 185 32.35 -21.95 -19.38
C VAL A 185 32.13 -21.93 -20.88
N ILE A 186 31.48 -20.89 -21.39
CA ILE A 186 31.04 -20.76 -22.78
C ILE A 186 31.64 -19.50 -23.43
N SER A 187 31.90 -19.54 -24.73
CA SER A 187 32.41 -18.40 -25.48
C SER A 187 31.31 -17.80 -26.36
N LEU A 188 30.93 -16.56 -26.09
CA LEU A 188 29.79 -15.90 -26.72
C LEU A 188 30.22 -14.68 -27.51
N GLY A 189 29.70 -14.54 -28.73
CA GLY A 189 29.78 -13.31 -29.52
C GLY A 189 28.66 -12.35 -29.18
N GLU A 190 28.66 -11.17 -29.80
CA GLU A 190 27.60 -10.18 -29.66
C GLU A 190 26.20 -10.78 -29.88
N GLY A 191 25.26 -10.43 -29.00
CA GLY A 191 23.86 -10.85 -29.08
C GLY A 191 23.28 -11.29 -27.74
N ILE A 192 22.00 -11.66 -27.77
CA ILE A 192 21.29 -12.20 -26.62
C ILE A 192 21.30 -13.73 -26.74
N HIS A 193 21.87 -14.40 -25.75
CA HIS A 193 21.97 -15.85 -25.67
C HIS A 193 21.12 -16.34 -24.50
N LYS A 194 20.30 -17.36 -24.72
CA LYS A 194 19.48 -17.98 -23.66
C LYS A 194 20.00 -19.38 -23.39
N TYR A 195 20.20 -19.68 -22.11
CA TYR A 195 20.58 -21.00 -21.62
C TYR A 195 19.54 -21.51 -20.64
N ASN A 196 19.19 -22.78 -20.77
CA ASN A 196 18.25 -23.47 -19.90
C ASN A 196 19.01 -24.47 -19.04
N LEU A 197 18.70 -24.54 -17.76
CA LEU A 197 19.22 -25.52 -16.83
C LEU A 197 18.08 -26.45 -16.38
N VAL A 198 18.33 -27.75 -16.49
CA VAL A 198 17.58 -28.80 -15.79
C VAL A 198 18.55 -29.52 -14.88
N VAL A 199 18.16 -29.80 -13.65
CA VAL A 199 18.98 -30.57 -12.72
C VAL A 199 18.32 -31.90 -12.39
N LEU A 200 19.11 -32.92 -12.08
CA LEU A 200 18.62 -34.20 -11.54
C LEU A 200 19.02 -34.35 -10.07
N ASP A 201 18.19 -35.06 -9.32
CA ASP A 201 18.47 -35.42 -7.93
C ASP A 201 19.08 -36.81 -7.76
N ASP A 202 19.40 -37.17 -6.52
CA ASP A 202 19.97 -38.47 -6.13
C ASP A 202 19.00 -39.66 -6.26
N GLN A 203 17.81 -39.41 -6.83
CA GLN A 203 16.82 -40.41 -7.22
C GLN A 203 16.47 -40.37 -8.72
N ASP A 204 17.30 -39.70 -9.54
CA ASP A 204 17.19 -39.57 -11.00
C ASP A 204 15.94 -38.79 -11.50
N GLU A 205 15.26 -38.00 -10.65
CA GLU A 205 14.12 -37.16 -11.06
C GLU A 205 14.60 -35.79 -11.55
N SER A 206 13.93 -35.24 -12.57
CA SER A 206 14.33 -33.98 -13.21
C SER A 206 13.55 -32.77 -12.69
N SER A 207 14.23 -31.63 -12.56
CA SER A 207 13.59 -30.36 -12.29
C SER A 207 12.74 -29.86 -13.47
N LEU A 208 11.85 -28.90 -13.19
CA LEU A 208 11.45 -27.95 -14.23
C LEU A 208 12.68 -27.17 -14.70
N SER A 209 12.67 -26.74 -15.96
CA SER A 209 13.75 -25.92 -16.49
C SER A 209 13.72 -24.52 -15.89
N ASP A 210 14.88 -24.05 -15.45
CA ASP A 210 15.14 -22.62 -15.21
C ASP A 210 15.97 -22.06 -16.37
N SER A 211 16.00 -20.74 -16.56
CA SER A 211 16.73 -20.13 -17.67
C SER A 211 17.46 -18.85 -17.28
N VAL A 212 18.66 -18.70 -17.83
CA VAL A 212 19.47 -17.49 -17.71
C VAL A 212 19.67 -16.85 -19.09
N ARG A 213 19.55 -15.53 -19.12
CA ARG A 213 19.82 -14.71 -20.30
C ARG A 213 21.18 -14.06 -20.17
N ILE A 214 22.01 -14.24 -21.19
CA ILE A 214 23.31 -13.61 -21.31
C ILE A 214 23.26 -12.61 -22.47
N THR A 215 23.36 -11.32 -22.15
CA THR A 215 23.48 -10.26 -23.14
C THR A 215 24.96 -9.95 -23.34
N VAL A 216 25.48 -10.18 -24.54
CA VAL A 216 26.81 -9.74 -24.95
C VAL A 216 26.66 -8.54 -25.86
N GLU A 217 27.03 -7.37 -25.35
CA GLU A 217 27.00 -6.13 -26.09
C GLU A 217 28.21 -6.02 -27.02
N ALA A 218 28.01 -5.34 -28.15
CA ALA A 218 29.10 -4.99 -29.06
C ALA A 218 30.19 -4.24 -28.31
N ALA A 219 31.43 -4.33 -28.81
CA ALA A 219 32.49 -3.53 -28.25
C ALA A 219 32.11 -2.05 -28.32
N PRO A 220 32.38 -1.25 -27.27
CA PRO A 220 32.14 0.18 -27.32
C PRO A 220 32.82 0.73 -28.57
N VAL A 221 32.02 1.16 -29.55
CA VAL A 221 32.54 1.88 -30.70
C VAL A 221 33.19 3.12 -30.12
N GLU A 222 34.48 3.35 -30.45
CA GLU A 222 35.22 4.53 -30.01
C GLU A 222 34.27 5.74 -30.12
N PRO A 223 34.01 6.46 -29.01
CA PRO A 223 32.98 7.47 -29.01
C PRO A 223 33.31 8.46 -30.14
N PRO A 224 32.31 8.89 -30.94
CA PRO A 224 32.54 9.97 -31.88
C PRO A 224 33.21 11.12 -31.10
N PRO A 225 34.13 11.87 -31.75
CA PRO A 225 34.83 12.98 -31.10
C PRO A 225 33.80 13.81 -30.33
N PRO A 226 34.10 14.21 -29.08
CA PRO A 226 33.09 14.67 -28.13
C PRO A 226 32.20 15.68 -28.81
N THR A 227 30.98 15.26 -29.13
CA THR A 227 29.92 16.20 -29.47
C THR A 227 29.81 17.10 -28.26
N GLU A 228 29.76 18.42 -28.48
CA GLU A 228 29.54 19.37 -27.39
C GLU A 228 28.43 18.82 -26.48
N PRO A 229 28.60 18.84 -25.14
CA PRO A 229 27.55 18.38 -24.24
C PRO A 229 26.23 19.06 -24.64
N PRO A 230 25.11 18.32 -24.64
CA PRO A 230 23.84 18.86 -25.09
C PRO A 230 23.57 20.17 -24.36
N LYS A 231 23.27 21.23 -25.12
CA LYS A 231 23.09 22.59 -24.58
C LYS A 231 21.75 22.73 -23.89
N THR A 232 20.82 21.80 -24.16
CA THR A 232 19.47 21.77 -23.59
C THR A 232 19.06 20.36 -23.19
N ALA A 233 18.12 20.24 -22.25
CA ALA A 233 17.51 18.96 -21.87
C ALA A 233 16.83 18.26 -23.05
N ALA A 234 16.23 19.01 -23.98
CA ALA A 234 15.61 18.45 -25.18
C ALA A 234 16.63 17.76 -26.10
N GLU A 235 17.82 18.34 -26.27
CA GLU A 235 18.91 17.71 -27.03
C GLU A 235 19.44 16.46 -26.32
N ALA A 236 19.52 16.49 -24.98
CA ALA A 236 19.95 15.34 -24.19
C ALA A 236 18.95 14.17 -24.28
N HIS A 237 17.66 14.44 -24.13
CA HIS A 237 16.63 13.42 -24.27
C HIS A 237 16.54 12.88 -25.70
N ALA A 238 16.65 13.74 -26.72
CA ALA A 238 16.65 13.30 -28.12
C ALA A 238 17.83 12.38 -28.47
N ALA A 239 18.90 12.38 -27.67
CA ALA A 239 20.04 11.49 -27.84
C ALA A 239 19.81 10.08 -27.25
N ILE A 240 18.71 9.83 -26.53
CA ILE A 240 18.34 8.50 -26.03
C ILE A 240 18.04 7.60 -27.25
N THR A 241 18.85 6.58 -27.47
CA THR A 241 18.66 5.61 -28.56
C THR A 241 18.16 4.25 -28.08
N THR A 242 18.32 3.96 -26.79
CA THR A 242 17.83 2.76 -26.11
C THR A 242 17.11 3.14 -24.82
N TYR A 243 16.09 2.37 -24.44
CA TYR A 243 15.38 2.54 -23.18
C TYR A 243 15.34 1.20 -22.45
N GLU A 244 16.08 1.12 -21.35
CA GLU A 244 16.29 -0.07 -20.53
C GLU A 244 15.45 0.00 -19.23
N GLY A 245 14.34 0.74 -19.30
CA GLY A 245 13.53 1.06 -18.14
C GLY A 245 14.06 2.29 -17.39
N PRO A 246 13.69 2.45 -16.11
CA PRO A 246 14.06 3.62 -15.33
C PRO A 246 15.56 3.88 -15.17
N SER A 247 16.41 2.86 -15.33
CA SER A 247 17.87 3.00 -15.31
C SER A 247 18.37 4.02 -16.34
N THR A 248 17.70 4.12 -17.50
CA THR A 248 17.99 5.13 -18.53
C THR A 248 17.85 6.56 -17.98
N CYS A 249 16.87 6.81 -17.12
CA CYS A 249 16.66 8.12 -16.50
C CYS A 249 17.65 8.34 -15.35
N ILE A 250 17.86 7.33 -14.51
CA ILE A 250 18.68 7.39 -13.30
C ILE A 250 20.14 7.68 -13.60
N ALA A 251 20.63 7.31 -14.78
CA ALA A 251 21.97 7.66 -15.25
C ALA A 251 22.29 9.17 -15.19
N CYS A 252 21.27 10.03 -15.24
CA CYS A 252 21.41 11.49 -15.10
C CYS A 252 20.54 12.09 -13.98
N HIS A 253 19.50 11.38 -13.52
CA HIS A 253 18.48 11.86 -12.59
C HIS A 253 18.41 11.04 -11.29
N GLU A 254 19.58 10.63 -10.79
CA GLU A 254 19.67 9.83 -9.57
C GLU A 254 19.14 10.58 -8.34
N ASP A 255 19.41 11.89 -8.24
CA ASP A 255 18.94 12.71 -7.12
C ASP A 255 17.41 12.83 -7.13
N GLU A 256 16.80 13.00 -8.30
CA GLU A 256 15.35 12.99 -8.47
C GLU A 256 14.74 11.62 -8.11
N ALA A 257 15.40 10.52 -8.51
CA ALA A 257 14.98 9.17 -8.14
C ALA A 257 15.07 8.94 -6.62
N VAL A 258 16.12 9.43 -5.95
CA VAL A 258 16.24 9.39 -4.49
C VAL A 258 15.12 10.21 -3.82
N ALA A 259 14.81 11.39 -4.37
CA ALA A 259 13.74 12.23 -3.86
C ALA A 259 12.37 11.53 -3.99
N MET A 260 12.10 10.95 -5.16
CA MET A 260 10.89 10.18 -5.44
C MET A 260 10.79 8.91 -4.60
N HIS A 261 11.91 8.22 -4.37
CA HIS A 261 11.98 7.05 -3.49
C HIS A 261 11.43 7.35 -2.10
N GLY A 262 11.69 8.55 -1.58
CA GLY A 262 11.18 8.93 -0.26
C GLY A 262 9.68 9.26 -0.24
N SER A 263 9.04 9.50 -1.39
CA SER A 263 7.67 10.01 -1.51
C SER A 263 6.60 9.00 -1.08
N VAL A 264 5.44 9.50 -0.65
CA VAL A 264 4.24 8.68 -0.42
C VAL A 264 3.77 8.04 -1.72
N HIS A 265 3.96 8.69 -2.86
CA HIS A 265 3.59 8.13 -4.16
C HIS A 265 4.33 6.82 -4.47
N TYR A 266 5.64 6.76 -4.17
CA TYR A 266 6.44 5.55 -4.34
C TYR A 266 6.29 4.60 -3.15
N GLN A 267 6.46 5.07 -1.93
CA GLN A 267 6.47 4.21 -0.74
C GLN A 267 5.07 3.68 -0.37
N GLN A 268 4.00 4.36 -0.80
CA GLN A 268 2.62 4.16 -0.32
C GLN A 268 2.52 4.12 1.22
N SER A 269 3.50 4.73 1.88
CA SER A 269 3.71 4.81 3.32
C SER A 269 4.39 6.16 3.62
N GLY A 270 4.29 6.65 4.85
CA GLY A 270 4.64 8.00 5.24
C GLY A 270 4.00 8.43 6.56
N ASP A 271 4.14 9.70 6.92
CA ASP A 271 3.69 10.18 8.23
C ASP A 271 2.17 10.41 8.30
N THR A 272 1.57 9.92 9.38
CA THR A 272 0.13 10.00 9.67
C THR A 272 -0.22 11.09 10.68
N ILE A 273 0.45 12.24 10.63
CA ILE A 273 0.34 13.33 11.63
C ILE A 273 -1.08 13.87 11.86
N ASN A 274 -2.00 13.62 10.93
CA ASN A 274 -3.37 14.12 10.95
C ASN A 274 -4.41 13.03 11.28
N LEU A 275 -3.97 11.85 11.71
CA LEU A 275 -4.84 10.82 12.30
C LEU A 275 -4.89 10.98 13.81
N THR A 276 -6.08 10.79 14.38
CA THR A 276 -6.34 10.97 15.82
C THR A 276 -6.62 9.68 16.58
N ASN A 277 -6.92 8.58 15.88
CA ASN A 277 -6.86 7.27 16.52
C ASN A 277 -5.41 6.97 16.94
N ASP A 278 -5.25 6.44 18.15
CA ASP A 278 -3.97 6.20 18.81
C ASP A 278 -3.16 5.13 18.08
N VAL A 279 -2.48 5.54 17.02
CA VAL A 279 -1.44 4.75 16.35
C VAL A 279 -0.14 4.87 17.17
N THR A 280 -0.17 4.45 18.44
CA THR A 280 1.06 4.26 19.22
C THR A 280 2.01 3.30 18.48
N PRO A 281 3.34 3.41 18.70
CA PRO A 281 4.37 2.61 18.02
C PRO A 281 4.17 1.09 18.09
N PHE A 282 3.28 0.64 18.97
CA PHE A 282 2.58 -0.64 18.88
C PHE A 282 1.15 -0.33 19.31
N SER A 283 0.13 -0.79 18.58
CA SER A 283 -1.18 -0.92 19.22
C SER A 283 -1.02 -1.75 20.51
N LYS A 284 -1.95 -1.70 21.46
CA LYS A 284 -1.95 -2.61 22.63
C LYS A 284 -1.77 -4.10 22.25
N ASN A 285 -1.95 -4.43 20.96
CA ASN A 285 -1.87 -5.76 20.39
C ASN A 285 -0.61 -6.02 19.52
N GLY A 286 0.36 -5.09 19.44
CA GLY A 286 1.63 -5.32 18.74
C GLY A 286 1.59 -5.21 17.20
N LEU A 287 0.57 -4.57 16.63
CA LEU A 287 0.50 -4.32 15.18
C LEU A 287 1.41 -3.13 14.80
N PRO A 288 2.17 -3.22 13.68
CA PRO A 288 3.00 -2.13 13.17
C PRO A 288 2.18 -0.87 12.85
N ARG A 289 2.87 0.27 12.81
CA ARG A 289 2.30 1.59 12.51
C ARG A 289 1.72 1.62 11.09
N ALA A 290 0.62 2.34 10.86
CA ALA A 290 0.34 2.91 9.55
C ALA A 290 1.45 3.90 9.22
N GLY A 291 2.43 3.51 8.40
CA GLY A 291 3.59 4.36 8.09
C GLY A 291 4.90 4.01 8.81
N GLU A 292 5.07 2.80 9.35
CA GLU A 292 6.41 2.20 9.25
C GLU A 292 6.65 1.94 7.75
N ARG A 293 7.78 2.44 7.24
CA ARG A 293 8.06 2.44 5.81
C ARG A 293 7.89 1.00 5.29
N GLY A 294 7.11 0.84 4.23
CA GLY A 294 6.72 -0.47 3.66
C GLY A 294 5.22 -0.79 3.78
N ASP A 295 4.50 -0.26 4.77
CA ASP A 295 3.13 -0.73 5.06
C ASP A 295 2.01 0.23 4.64
N GLY A 296 1.90 0.43 3.32
CA GLY A 296 0.58 0.70 2.73
C GLY A 296 -0.44 -0.42 3.01
N ALA A 297 0.02 -1.58 3.51
CA ALA A 297 -0.70 -2.84 3.82
C ALA A 297 -2.00 -2.65 4.61
N ILE A 298 -1.93 -1.98 5.76
CA ILE A 298 -3.03 -2.00 6.73
C ILE A 298 -4.21 -1.06 6.41
N GLY A 299 -4.15 -0.37 5.27
CA GLY A 299 -5.20 0.54 4.82
C GLY A 299 -6.35 -0.20 4.15
N ILE A 300 -7.54 -0.14 4.75
CA ILE A 300 -8.79 -0.60 4.13
C ILE A 300 -9.72 0.57 3.82
N ASN A 301 -10.53 0.44 2.77
CA ASN A 301 -11.54 1.41 2.39
C ASN A 301 -12.87 0.73 2.00
N THR A 302 -13.91 1.54 1.82
CA THR A 302 -15.26 1.09 1.46
C THR A 302 -15.43 0.72 -0.03
N TYR A 303 -14.39 0.82 -0.85
CA TYR A 303 -14.42 0.48 -2.29
C TYR A 303 -13.85 -0.93 -2.48
N CYS A 304 -12.63 -1.07 -2.99
CA CYS A 304 -11.95 -2.35 -3.22
C CYS A 304 -11.38 -2.98 -1.94
N GLY A 305 -11.71 -2.47 -0.76
CA GLY A 305 -11.14 -2.99 0.48
C GLY A 305 -9.68 -2.59 0.66
N SER A 306 -8.81 -3.59 0.79
CA SER A 306 -7.36 -3.45 0.92
C SER A 306 -6.67 -4.11 -0.29
N HIS A 307 -5.41 -3.74 -0.53
CA HIS A 307 -4.56 -4.51 -1.44
C HIS A 307 -4.06 -5.81 -0.78
N GLU A 308 -4.21 -5.95 0.54
CA GLU A 308 -3.99 -7.20 1.25
C GLU A 308 -4.82 -8.35 0.65
N ASN A 309 -4.23 -9.55 0.63
CA ASN A 309 -4.83 -10.81 0.16
C ASN A 309 -5.26 -10.84 -1.32
N SER A 310 -4.86 -9.84 -2.11
CA SER A 310 -4.98 -9.83 -3.56
C SER A 310 -3.58 -9.80 -4.19
N PRO A 311 -3.35 -10.50 -5.32
CA PRO A 311 -2.09 -10.38 -6.04
C PRO A 311 -1.76 -8.92 -6.39
N ARG A 312 -0.50 -8.52 -6.24
CA ARG A 312 -0.04 -7.13 -6.35
C ARG A 312 -0.49 -6.43 -7.63
N PHE A 313 -0.50 -7.14 -8.76
CA PHE A 313 -0.92 -6.61 -10.06
C PHE A 313 -2.37 -6.10 -10.08
N THR A 314 -3.22 -6.56 -9.16
CA THR A 314 -4.62 -6.14 -9.03
C THR A 314 -4.74 -4.64 -8.75
N CYS A 315 -3.81 -4.08 -7.96
CA CYS A 315 -3.85 -2.69 -7.50
C CYS A 315 -2.67 -1.85 -8.03
N ALA A 316 -1.56 -2.50 -8.40
CA ALA A 316 -0.32 -1.82 -8.79
C ALA A 316 -0.42 -1.02 -10.09
N GLY A 317 -1.51 -1.12 -10.86
CA GLY A 317 -1.71 -0.33 -12.08
C GLY A 317 -1.53 1.19 -11.88
N CYS A 318 -1.85 1.70 -10.68
CA CYS A 318 -1.67 3.13 -10.33
C CYS A 318 -0.44 3.42 -9.47
N HIS A 319 0.33 2.42 -9.06
CA HIS A 319 1.54 2.61 -8.25
C HIS A 319 2.69 3.10 -9.12
N VAL A 320 3.44 4.11 -8.68
CA VAL A 320 4.55 4.69 -9.49
C VAL A 320 5.81 3.82 -9.53
N GLY A 321 5.79 2.64 -8.91
CA GLY A 321 6.84 1.63 -9.07
C GLY A 321 6.60 0.72 -10.28
N ASN A 322 7.65 0.05 -10.74
CA ASN A 322 7.68 -0.81 -11.91
C ASN A 322 7.34 -2.26 -11.58
N GLY A 323 6.48 -2.46 -10.58
CA GLY A 323 5.91 -3.76 -10.22
C GLY A 323 6.47 -4.37 -8.93
N ARG A 324 7.70 -4.03 -8.49
CA ARG A 324 8.24 -4.53 -7.21
C ARG A 324 7.75 -3.74 -6.01
N PHE A 325 7.68 -4.38 -4.84
CA PHE A 325 7.48 -3.67 -3.58
C PHE A 325 8.64 -2.70 -3.31
N PRO A 326 8.36 -1.43 -2.93
CA PRO A 326 9.39 -0.49 -2.50
C PRO A 326 10.17 -1.02 -1.31
N ASN A 327 11.49 -0.87 -1.33
CA ASN A 327 12.26 -0.99 -0.10
C ASN A 327 12.04 0.27 0.76
N PRO A 328 11.71 0.12 2.06
CA PRO A 328 11.63 1.27 2.96
C PRO A 328 12.94 2.05 3.12
N GLU A 329 14.06 1.36 2.96
CA GLU A 329 15.39 1.92 3.11
C GLU A 329 16.14 1.83 1.78
N LEU A 330 16.89 2.89 1.44
CA LEU A 330 17.80 2.80 0.32
C LEU A 330 19.00 1.96 0.73
N PRO A 331 19.33 0.87 0.01
CA PRO A 331 20.52 0.09 0.28
C PRO A 331 21.79 0.95 0.26
N MET A 332 22.75 0.59 1.09
CA MET A 332 24.07 1.25 1.10
C MET A 332 24.98 0.73 -0.02
N ASP A 333 24.76 -0.50 -0.47
CA ASP A 333 25.45 -1.04 -1.65
C ASP A 333 24.96 -0.32 -2.91
N GLU A 334 25.91 0.09 -3.76
CA GLU A 334 25.59 0.93 -4.92
C GLU A 334 24.76 0.17 -5.96
N THR A 335 25.03 -1.12 -6.14
CA THR A 335 24.32 -1.96 -7.11
C THR A 335 22.89 -2.20 -6.63
N GLU A 336 22.72 -2.60 -5.38
CA GLU A 336 21.40 -2.78 -4.77
C GLU A 336 20.60 -1.46 -4.75
N ARG A 337 21.27 -0.34 -4.46
CA ARG A 337 20.64 0.98 -4.48
C ARG A 337 20.18 1.38 -5.87
N LYS A 338 21.01 1.20 -6.91
CA LYS A 338 20.62 1.47 -8.30
C LYS A 338 19.49 0.56 -8.74
N ALA A 339 19.51 -0.71 -8.32
CA ALA A 339 18.44 -1.64 -8.58
C ALA A 339 17.12 -1.18 -7.91
N GLU A 340 17.13 -0.75 -6.65
CA GLU A 340 15.95 -0.21 -5.96
C GLU A 340 15.41 1.04 -6.66
N LEU A 341 16.28 2.01 -6.95
CA LEU A 341 15.87 3.23 -7.66
C LEU A 341 15.31 2.92 -9.06
N SER A 342 15.84 1.89 -9.74
CA SER A 342 15.35 1.46 -11.05
C SER A 342 13.98 0.82 -11.02
N ASN A 343 13.36 0.65 -9.85
CA ASN A 343 11.95 0.34 -9.72
C ASN A 343 11.04 1.56 -9.90
N ILE A 344 11.53 2.81 -9.94
CA ILE A 344 10.68 4.00 -10.04
C ILE A 344 10.30 4.26 -11.50
N ASP A 345 9.02 4.11 -11.85
CA ASP A 345 8.54 4.31 -13.23
C ASP A 345 8.30 5.80 -13.54
N CYS A 346 9.36 6.49 -13.96
CA CYS A 346 9.35 7.92 -14.27
C CYS A 346 8.31 8.31 -15.33
N LEU A 347 8.05 7.43 -16.30
CA LEU A 347 7.18 7.74 -17.45
C LEU A 347 5.71 7.83 -17.07
N MET A 348 5.28 7.25 -15.93
CA MET A 348 3.90 7.36 -15.47
C MET A 348 3.43 8.80 -15.25
N CYS A 349 4.34 9.66 -14.78
CA CYS A 349 4.06 11.07 -14.49
C CYS A 349 4.56 11.99 -15.60
N HIS A 350 5.62 11.61 -16.29
CA HIS A 350 6.33 12.45 -17.26
C HIS A 350 6.02 12.13 -18.73
N GLN A 351 5.04 11.25 -19.02
CA GLN A 351 4.59 10.96 -20.38
C GLN A 351 3.08 10.67 -20.46
N ASP A 352 2.33 11.58 -21.10
CA ASP A 352 0.86 11.52 -21.23
C ASP A 352 0.32 10.32 -22.02
N SER A 353 1.10 9.79 -22.96
CA SER A 353 0.72 8.66 -23.81
C SER A 353 1.08 7.30 -23.20
N TYR A 354 1.90 7.31 -22.14
CA TYR A 354 2.55 6.12 -21.62
C TYR A 354 1.53 5.13 -21.07
N LYS A 355 1.73 3.88 -21.45
CA LYS A 355 1.00 2.72 -20.94
C LYS A 355 2.01 1.65 -20.64
N ARG A 356 1.68 0.79 -19.69
CA ARG A 356 2.53 -0.33 -19.31
C ARG A 356 1.72 -1.60 -19.20
N PHE A 357 2.40 -2.72 -19.36
CA PHE A 357 1.83 -4.06 -19.29
C PHE A 357 2.74 -4.95 -18.44
N PRO A 358 2.22 -5.90 -17.65
CA PRO A 358 3.07 -6.82 -16.94
C PRO A 358 3.94 -7.62 -17.92
N SER A 359 5.24 -7.74 -17.64
CA SER A 359 6.17 -8.55 -18.43
C SER A 359 6.29 -9.97 -17.86
N GLY A 360 6.92 -10.86 -18.62
CA GLY A 360 7.18 -12.24 -18.19
C GLY A 360 6.06 -13.22 -18.55
N GLU A 361 5.98 -14.31 -17.78
CA GLU A 361 5.05 -15.41 -18.05
C GLU A 361 3.63 -15.10 -17.55
N PHE A 362 2.64 -15.69 -18.24
CA PHE A 362 1.23 -15.54 -17.95
C PHE A 362 0.57 -16.91 -17.80
N GLU A 363 -0.19 -17.07 -16.72
CA GLU A 363 -1.03 -18.24 -16.52
C GLU A 363 -2.47 -17.98 -16.98
N PRO A 364 -3.22 -19.05 -17.34
CA PRO A 364 -4.63 -18.91 -17.68
C PRO A 364 -5.44 -18.34 -16.51
N LEU A 365 -6.30 -17.37 -16.82
CA LEU A 365 -7.26 -16.82 -15.87
C LEU A 365 -8.60 -17.53 -16.03
N GLU A 366 -9.06 -18.18 -14.96
CA GLU A 366 -10.37 -18.83 -14.88
C GLU A 366 -11.37 -17.92 -14.18
N ILE A 367 -12.51 -17.69 -14.83
CA ILE A 367 -13.61 -16.90 -14.30
C ILE A 367 -14.85 -17.78 -14.26
N VAL A 368 -15.53 -17.84 -13.12
CA VAL A 368 -16.79 -18.57 -12.96
C VAL A 368 -17.82 -18.06 -13.98
N ALA A 369 -18.46 -18.97 -14.70
CA ALA A 369 -19.43 -18.61 -15.72
C ALA A 369 -20.75 -18.13 -15.11
N ALA A 370 -21.50 -17.34 -15.88
CA ALA A 370 -22.83 -16.90 -15.48
C ALA A 370 -23.87 -18.01 -15.77
N GLY A 371 -24.66 -18.35 -14.76
CA GLY A 371 -25.84 -19.21 -14.89
C GLY A 371 -26.97 -18.54 -15.67
N ALA A 372 -28.06 -19.27 -15.87
CA ALA A 372 -29.23 -18.80 -16.61
C ALA A 372 -29.94 -17.60 -15.96
N ASP A 373 -29.74 -17.39 -14.65
CA ASP A 373 -30.23 -16.26 -13.86
C ASP A 373 -29.27 -15.05 -13.90
N GLY A 374 -28.15 -15.15 -14.60
CA GLY A 374 -27.12 -14.12 -14.67
C GLY A 374 -26.23 -14.03 -13.43
N LYS A 375 -26.31 -14.99 -12.50
CA LYS A 375 -25.48 -15.07 -11.29
C LYS A 375 -24.32 -16.06 -11.49
N PRO A 376 -23.24 -15.97 -10.70
CA PRO A 376 -22.11 -16.90 -10.82
C PRO A 376 -22.57 -18.33 -10.52
N ASP A 377 -22.26 -19.27 -11.42
CA ASP A 377 -22.55 -20.70 -11.24
C ASP A 377 -21.24 -21.51 -11.31
N PRO A 378 -20.70 -21.96 -10.16
CA PRO A 378 -19.45 -22.72 -10.11
C PRO A 378 -19.58 -24.14 -10.69
N ASN A 379 -20.79 -24.60 -11.04
CA ASN A 379 -21.00 -25.91 -11.66
C ASN A 379 -20.86 -25.90 -13.18
N LEU A 380 -20.72 -24.72 -13.79
CA LEU A 380 -20.50 -24.56 -15.22
C LEU A 380 -19.00 -24.48 -15.54
N ASP A 381 -18.63 -24.86 -16.76
CA ASP A 381 -17.26 -24.69 -17.24
C ASP A 381 -16.84 -23.22 -17.14
N PRO A 382 -15.68 -22.91 -16.53
CA PRO A 382 -15.24 -21.54 -16.35
C PRO A 382 -14.88 -20.88 -17.69
N LEU A 383 -15.06 -19.56 -17.75
CA LEU A 383 -14.59 -18.74 -18.84
C LEU A 383 -13.06 -18.62 -18.75
N LEU A 384 -12.36 -19.41 -19.55
CA LEU A 384 -10.90 -19.40 -19.62
C LEU A 384 -10.39 -18.21 -20.45
N ARG A 385 -9.42 -17.49 -19.90
CA ARG A 385 -8.67 -16.42 -20.59
C ARG A 385 -7.19 -16.78 -20.64
N THR A 386 -6.62 -16.71 -21.84
CA THR A 386 -5.22 -17.06 -22.10
C THR A 386 -4.49 -15.91 -22.81
N GLY A 387 -3.18 -16.04 -22.98
CA GLY A 387 -2.36 -15.00 -23.62
C GLY A 387 -2.47 -13.67 -22.88
N SER A 388 -2.68 -12.57 -23.60
CA SER A 388 -2.70 -11.21 -23.03
C SER A 388 -3.89 -10.98 -22.08
N LYS A 389 -4.84 -11.92 -22.08
CA LYS A 389 -6.01 -11.94 -21.22
C LYS A 389 -5.84 -12.84 -19.98
N GLY A 390 -4.73 -13.58 -19.86
CA GLY A 390 -4.36 -14.31 -18.65
C GLY A 390 -3.92 -13.38 -17.51
N VAL A 391 -3.36 -13.94 -16.44
CA VAL A 391 -2.78 -13.19 -15.32
C VAL A 391 -1.26 -13.36 -15.29
N PRO A 392 -0.51 -12.28 -14.95
CA PRO A 392 0.93 -12.39 -14.83
C PRO A 392 1.29 -13.29 -13.65
N VAL A 393 2.27 -14.15 -13.84
CA VAL A 393 2.85 -14.93 -12.74
C VAL A 393 3.61 -13.97 -11.83
N VAL A 394 3.30 -14.03 -10.53
CA VAL A 394 4.02 -13.29 -9.49
C VAL A 394 5.03 -14.22 -8.81
N ASP A 395 6.16 -13.68 -8.37
CA ASP A 395 7.13 -14.43 -7.57
C ASP A 395 6.47 -14.94 -6.29
N ARG A 396 6.65 -16.21 -5.94
CA ARG A 396 5.95 -16.82 -4.78
C ARG A 396 6.51 -16.35 -3.44
N ASN A 397 7.75 -15.87 -3.40
CA ASN A 397 8.43 -15.45 -2.19
C ASN A 397 8.33 -13.94 -1.98
N THR A 398 8.61 -13.15 -3.03
CA THR A 398 8.60 -11.69 -2.95
C THR A 398 7.26 -11.08 -3.33
N LEU A 399 6.37 -11.84 -3.99
CA LEU A 399 5.11 -11.36 -4.56
C LEU A 399 5.27 -10.28 -5.64
N ASP A 400 6.50 -10.13 -6.15
CA ASP A 400 6.83 -9.16 -7.17
C ASP A 400 6.44 -9.63 -8.56
N PHE A 401 6.28 -8.65 -9.44
CA PHE A 401 6.27 -8.81 -10.89
C PHE A 401 6.89 -7.55 -11.49
N LEU A 402 7.09 -7.51 -12.81
CA LEU A 402 7.59 -6.32 -13.48
C LEU A 402 6.60 -5.78 -14.51
N PHE A 403 6.58 -4.46 -14.65
CA PHE A 403 5.96 -3.81 -15.80
C PHE A 403 7.01 -3.55 -16.88
N GLU A 404 6.54 -3.50 -18.13
CA GLU A 404 7.27 -2.95 -19.26
C GLU A 404 6.38 -1.96 -20.03
N PRO A 405 6.97 -1.03 -20.82
CA PRO A 405 6.22 -0.20 -21.74
C PRO A 405 5.39 -1.06 -22.69
N ALA A 406 4.09 -0.80 -22.78
CA ALA A 406 3.16 -1.56 -23.63
C ALA A 406 3.28 -1.21 -25.13
N ASP A 407 4.50 -1.15 -25.67
CA ASP A 407 4.78 -0.81 -27.06
C ASP A 407 4.86 -2.05 -27.97
N ALA A 408 5.22 -1.84 -29.25
CA ALA A 408 5.19 -2.89 -30.27
C ALA A 408 6.17 -4.05 -30.03
N SER A 409 7.17 -3.88 -29.15
CA SER A 409 8.14 -4.94 -28.79
C SER A 409 7.86 -5.59 -27.44
N SER A 410 6.79 -5.20 -26.75
CA SER A 410 6.42 -5.74 -25.44
C SER A 410 5.80 -7.15 -25.49
N THR A 411 5.84 -7.84 -24.36
CA THR A 411 5.17 -9.14 -24.10
C THR A 411 3.67 -9.06 -24.39
N LEU A 412 3.05 -7.88 -24.29
CA LEU A 412 1.66 -7.69 -24.70
C LEU A 412 1.41 -8.18 -26.14
N VAL A 413 2.32 -7.86 -27.07
CA VAL A 413 2.17 -8.19 -28.49
C VAL A 413 2.41 -9.67 -28.74
N SER A 414 3.42 -10.28 -28.10
CA SER A 414 3.65 -11.73 -28.20
C SER A 414 2.44 -12.53 -27.71
N LEU A 415 1.70 -11.97 -26.76
CA LEU A 415 0.47 -12.52 -26.22
C LEU A 415 -0.82 -12.06 -26.97
N GLY A 416 -0.67 -11.47 -28.15
CA GLY A 416 -1.77 -11.11 -29.06
C GLY A 416 -2.53 -9.81 -28.72
N GLY A 417 -1.97 -8.97 -27.85
CA GLY A 417 -2.53 -7.67 -27.47
C GLY A 417 -2.17 -6.53 -28.42
N THR A 418 -2.85 -5.39 -28.26
CA THR A 418 -2.63 -4.18 -29.07
C THR A 418 -1.66 -3.23 -28.36
N PRO A 419 -0.51 -2.88 -28.96
CA PRO A 419 0.45 -1.98 -28.34
C PRO A 419 -0.03 -0.52 -28.39
N MET A 420 0.58 0.33 -27.56
CA MET A 420 0.48 1.78 -27.69
C MET A 420 1.15 2.24 -29.00
N MET A 421 0.74 3.40 -29.52
CA MET A 421 1.27 3.89 -30.81
C MET A 421 2.71 4.39 -30.75
N GLN A 422 3.16 4.85 -29.58
CA GLN A 422 4.50 5.40 -29.38
C GLN A 422 5.43 4.29 -28.84
N ASP A 423 6.63 4.17 -29.38
CA ASP A 423 7.62 3.26 -28.83
C ASP A 423 8.26 3.83 -27.55
N ARG A 424 8.85 2.95 -26.72
CA ARG A 424 9.49 3.32 -25.45
C ARG A 424 10.61 4.35 -25.57
N VAL A 425 11.40 4.34 -26.65
CA VAL A 425 12.49 5.29 -26.86
C VAL A 425 11.90 6.66 -27.14
N SER A 426 10.94 6.75 -28.07
CA SER A 426 10.19 7.97 -28.33
C SER A 426 9.48 8.51 -27.08
N ALA A 427 8.95 7.63 -26.22
CA ALA A 427 8.33 8.03 -24.96
C ALA A 427 9.35 8.70 -24.01
N ALA A 428 10.54 8.13 -23.88
CA ALA A 428 11.64 8.68 -23.08
C ALA A 428 12.22 9.98 -23.68
N GLN A 429 12.34 10.07 -25.01
CA GLN A 429 12.82 11.27 -25.70
C GLN A 429 11.90 12.49 -25.53
N THR A 430 10.60 12.25 -25.29
CA THR A 430 9.55 13.28 -25.26
C THR A 430 8.96 13.50 -23.88
N VAL A 431 9.67 13.11 -22.82
CA VAL A 431 9.27 13.39 -21.44
C VAL A 431 9.07 14.88 -21.20
N HIS A 432 8.13 15.19 -20.31
CA HIS A 432 7.74 16.56 -20.00
C HIS A 432 7.39 16.73 -18.52
N ALA A 433 7.22 17.98 -18.07
CA ALA A 433 6.65 18.26 -16.77
C ALA A 433 5.25 17.64 -16.63
N THR A 434 4.82 17.33 -15.40
CA THR A 434 3.52 16.68 -15.18
C THR A 434 2.37 17.51 -15.76
N THR A 435 1.35 16.83 -16.28
CA THR A 435 0.16 17.47 -16.83
C THR A 435 -1.06 16.98 -16.04
N ARG A 436 -2.23 17.61 -16.26
CA ARG A 436 -3.48 17.06 -15.71
C ARG A 436 -3.73 15.63 -16.20
N LYS A 437 -3.39 15.32 -17.45
CA LYS A 437 -3.60 14.00 -18.02
C LYS A 437 -2.69 12.95 -17.39
N SER A 438 -1.41 13.24 -17.17
CA SER A 438 -0.51 12.28 -16.52
C SER A 438 -0.93 12.00 -15.07
N CYS A 439 -1.34 13.01 -14.29
CA CYS A 439 -1.89 12.81 -12.95
C CYS A 439 -3.19 12.00 -12.97
N LEU A 440 -4.11 12.34 -13.87
CA LEU A 440 -5.44 11.71 -13.97
C LEU A 440 -5.39 10.30 -14.57
N ASN A 441 -4.27 9.85 -15.13
CA ASN A 441 -4.10 8.46 -15.55
C ASN A 441 -4.39 7.47 -14.40
N CYS A 442 -4.11 7.89 -13.16
CA CYS A 442 -4.38 7.13 -11.93
C CYS A 442 -5.49 7.79 -11.09
N HIS A 443 -5.39 9.09 -10.81
CA HIS A 443 -6.29 9.76 -9.85
C HIS A 443 -7.76 9.79 -10.29
N ALA A 444 -8.03 9.80 -11.60
CA ALA A 444 -9.39 9.73 -12.12
C ALA A 444 -10.00 8.32 -11.98
N LYS A 445 -9.17 7.27 -12.01
CA LYS A 445 -9.60 5.86 -12.08
C LYS A 445 -9.60 5.15 -10.74
N ALA A 446 -9.29 5.87 -9.65
CA ALA A 446 -9.27 5.31 -8.32
C ALA A 446 -10.63 4.66 -7.97
N GLY A 447 -10.59 3.48 -7.37
CA GLY A 447 -11.80 2.69 -7.05
C GLY A 447 -12.27 1.76 -8.18
N GLY A 448 -11.51 1.64 -9.27
CA GLY A 448 -11.78 0.67 -10.35
C GLY A 448 -12.40 1.25 -11.63
N GLY A 449 -12.62 2.57 -11.67
CA GLY A 449 -13.23 3.24 -12.83
C GLY A 449 -13.12 4.75 -12.77
N ASP A 450 -13.31 5.41 -13.92
CA ASP A 450 -13.28 6.88 -14.01
C ASP A 450 -14.35 7.53 -13.11
N GLY A 451 -13.97 8.56 -12.36
CA GLY A 451 -14.84 9.29 -11.44
C GLY A 451 -15.35 8.49 -10.24
N THR A 452 -14.95 7.23 -10.09
CA THR A 452 -15.61 6.28 -9.16
C THR A 452 -15.39 6.67 -7.69
N LYS A 453 -14.14 6.85 -7.26
CA LYS A 453 -13.83 7.05 -5.83
C LYS A 453 -14.02 8.47 -5.33
N ARG A 454 -13.40 9.47 -5.94
CA ARG A 454 -13.32 10.81 -5.33
C ARG A 454 -14.58 11.64 -5.55
N GLY A 455 -15.21 11.48 -6.71
CA GLY A 455 -16.38 12.24 -7.12
C GLY A 455 -16.07 13.68 -7.56
N ASP A 456 -14.98 14.28 -7.09
CA ASP A 456 -14.45 15.55 -7.60
C ASP A 456 -13.25 15.37 -8.55
N LEU A 457 -12.73 14.16 -8.74
CA LEU A 457 -11.66 13.84 -9.68
C LEU A 457 -12.12 12.82 -10.72
N SER A 458 -12.02 13.18 -12.00
CA SER A 458 -12.33 12.32 -13.15
C SER A 458 -11.56 12.78 -14.40
N SER A 459 -11.63 12.01 -15.49
CA SER A 459 -11.03 12.36 -16.78
C SER A 459 -11.57 13.67 -17.36
N ALA A 460 -12.76 14.13 -16.94
CA ALA A 460 -13.33 15.41 -17.35
C ALA A 460 -12.48 16.63 -16.92
N LEU A 461 -11.54 16.44 -15.99
CA LEU A 461 -10.63 17.49 -15.54
C LEU A 461 -9.35 17.62 -16.39
N ILE A 462 -9.18 16.83 -17.45
CA ILE A 462 -8.04 16.99 -18.37
C ILE A 462 -8.12 18.35 -19.09
N ASP A 463 -9.30 18.71 -19.57
CA ASP A 463 -9.60 20.02 -20.15
C ASP A 463 -11.08 20.38 -19.83
N PRO A 464 -11.36 20.79 -18.58
CA PRO A 464 -12.72 21.05 -18.15
C PRO A 464 -13.23 22.39 -18.69
N GLY A 465 -14.55 22.50 -18.86
CA GLY A 465 -15.18 23.82 -18.96
C GLY A 465 -15.21 24.55 -17.61
N PRO A 466 -15.39 25.89 -17.58
CA PRO A 466 -15.44 26.68 -16.34
C PRO A 466 -16.47 26.22 -15.29
N GLN A 467 -17.58 25.61 -15.74
CA GLN A 467 -18.62 25.06 -14.88
C GLN A 467 -18.23 23.73 -14.20
N ILE A 468 -17.22 23.04 -14.72
CA ILE A 468 -16.69 21.81 -14.10
C ILE A 468 -15.63 22.21 -13.08
N ASP A 469 -14.59 22.92 -13.51
CA ASP A 469 -13.55 23.48 -12.64
C ASP A 469 -12.93 24.75 -13.27
N ILE A 470 -13.05 25.89 -12.60
CA ILE A 470 -12.55 27.18 -13.09
C ILE A 470 -11.02 27.30 -13.03
N HIS A 471 -10.36 26.61 -12.09
CA HIS A 471 -8.91 26.67 -11.93
C HIS A 471 -8.21 25.87 -13.03
N MET A 472 -8.70 24.67 -13.34
CA MET A 472 -8.12 23.79 -14.35
C MET A 472 -8.62 24.06 -15.78
N SER A 473 -9.74 24.79 -15.92
CA SER A 473 -10.30 25.13 -17.23
C SER A 473 -9.33 25.97 -18.06
N SER A 474 -9.15 25.60 -19.33
CA SER A 474 -8.37 26.37 -20.30
C SER A 474 -8.94 27.76 -20.58
N SER A 475 -10.25 27.96 -20.33
CA SER A 475 -10.93 29.26 -20.38
C SER A 475 -10.95 29.99 -19.01
N GLY A 476 -10.29 29.43 -17.99
CA GLY A 476 -10.18 29.97 -16.64
C GLY A 476 -8.72 30.12 -16.22
N GLY A 477 -8.33 29.50 -15.09
CA GLY A 477 -6.96 29.56 -14.58
C GLY A 477 -5.95 28.74 -15.38
N ASN A 478 -6.41 27.74 -16.14
CA ASN A 478 -5.60 26.78 -16.89
C ASN A 478 -4.45 26.14 -16.08
N LEU A 479 -4.66 25.94 -14.77
CA LEU A 479 -3.66 25.37 -13.89
C LEU A 479 -3.50 23.87 -14.15
N SER A 480 -2.28 23.38 -14.06
CA SER A 480 -1.94 21.98 -13.87
C SER A 480 -2.20 21.55 -12.43
N CYS A 481 -2.11 20.25 -12.14
CA CYS A 481 -2.17 19.77 -10.76
C CYS A 481 -0.97 20.28 -9.95
N ALA A 482 0.22 20.32 -10.56
CA ALA A 482 1.46 20.70 -9.89
C ALA A 482 1.48 22.16 -9.43
N ASP A 483 0.78 23.06 -10.13
CA ASP A 483 0.68 24.47 -9.72
C ASP A 483 0.10 24.67 -8.31
N CYS A 484 -0.70 23.70 -7.85
CA CYS A 484 -1.24 23.67 -6.48
C CYS A 484 -0.52 22.65 -5.59
N HIS A 485 -0.15 21.48 -6.14
CA HIS A 485 0.26 20.32 -5.35
C HIS A 485 1.77 20.13 -5.22
N ASP A 486 2.60 20.82 -5.99
CA ASP A 486 4.06 20.67 -5.89
C ASP A 486 4.60 21.25 -4.57
N ALA A 487 5.29 20.42 -3.79
CA ALA A 487 6.00 20.82 -2.57
C ALA A 487 7.53 20.71 -2.72
N GLY A 488 8.04 20.46 -3.93
CA GLY A 488 9.45 20.30 -4.25
C GLY A 488 9.99 18.92 -3.87
N GLY A 489 11.11 18.52 -4.48
CA GLY A 489 11.78 17.25 -4.18
C GLY A 489 10.88 16.02 -4.39
N HIS A 490 10.05 16.03 -5.44
CA HIS A 490 9.06 14.97 -5.72
C HIS A 490 8.07 14.70 -4.57
N ARG A 491 7.81 15.72 -3.74
CA ARG A 491 6.78 15.70 -2.70
C ARG A 491 5.54 16.43 -3.16
N LEU A 492 4.38 15.93 -2.76
CA LEU A 492 3.10 16.57 -3.03
C LEU A 492 2.41 17.01 -1.75
N GLN A 493 1.89 18.23 -1.74
CA GLN A 493 1.04 18.73 -0.66
C GLN A 493 -0.44 18.42 -0.92
N GLY A 494 -1.23 18.43 0.15
CA GLY A 494 -2.66 18.17 0.09
C GLY A 494 -3.03 16.72 0.37
N ARG A 495 -4.06 16.54 1.19
CA ARG A 495 -4.53 15.24 1.67
C ARG A 495 -6.06 15.22 1.74
N GLY A 496 -6.66 14.15 1.22
CA GLY A 496 -8.07 13.84 1.45
C GLY A 496 -8.31 13.25 2.84
N LEU A 497 -9.49 13.44 3.41
CA LEU A 497 -9.84 12.98 4.77
C LEU A 497 -9.59 11.48 5.00
N ASP A 498 -9.93 10.67 4.02
CA ASP A 498 -9.84 9.20 4.01
C ASP A 498 -8.43 8.67 3.71
N LEU A 499 -7.50 9.57 3.37
CA LEU A 499 -6.08 9.22 3.25
C LEU A 499 -5.42 9.29 4.61
N ARG A 500 -4.38 8.49 4.84
CA ARG A 500 -3.71 8.39 6.15
C ARG A 500 -2.42 9.21 6.19
N LEU A 501 -1.69 9.17 5.09
CA LEU A 501 -0.30 9.61 4.97
C LEU A 501 -0.24 11.00 4.36
N ASN A 502 0.80 11.76 4.71
CA ASN A 502 1.15 12.99 4.01
C ASN A 502 2.60 12.90 3.50
N ASP A 503 2.82 13.49 2.34
CA ASP A 503 4.18 13.69 1.80
C ASP A 503 4.89 14.86 2.52
N VAL A 504 4.12 15.87 2.96
CA VAL A 504 4.58 17.03 3.73
C VAL A 504 3.61 17.35 4.86
N ALA A 505 4.09 18.06 5.89
CA ALA A 505 3.24 18.35 7.06
C ALA A 505 2.22 19.47 6.80
N GLU A 506 2.52 20.34 5.84
CA GLU A 506 1.74 21.52 5.50
C GLU A 506 0.39 21.16 4.89
N HIS A 507 -0.67 21.80 5.40
CA HIS A 507 -2.02 21.66 4.86
C HIS A 507 -2.24 22.65 3.72
N PHE A 508 -2.56 22.13 2.54
CA PHE A 508 -3.01 22.93 1.40
C PHE A 508 -4.40 23.55 1.65
N THR A 509 -4.53 24.86 1.50
CA THR A 509 -5.81 25.58 1.62
C THR A 509 -5.95 26.64 0.53
N CYS A 510 -7.18 27.11 0.26
CA CYS A 510 -7.41 28.19 -0.70
C CYS A 510 -6.74 29.51 -0.30
N GLU A 511 -6.47 29.69 1.00
CA GLU A 511 -5.86 30.90 1.56
C GLU A 511 -4.39 31.08 1.14
N SER A 512 -3.75 30.02 0.61
CA SER A 512 -2.41 30.10 0.03
C SER A 512 -2.33 31.03 -1.19
N CYS A 513 -3.44 31.23 -1.91
CA CYS A 513 -3.51 32.11 -3.07
C CYS A 513 -4.53 33.26 -2.92
N HIS A 514 -5.56 33.08 -2.06
CA HIS A 514 -6.65 34.03 -1.89
C HIS A 514 -6.70 34.58 -0.47
N ASP A 515 -6.41 35.87 -0.30
CA ASP A 515 -6.62 36.57 0.97
C ASP A 515 -7.87 37.46 0.89
N ARG A 516 -8.88 37.14 1.71
CA ARG A 516 -10.16 37.88 1.83
C ARG A 516 -10.75 38.30 0.48
N PRO A 517 -11.09 37.33 -0.39
CA PRO A 517 -11.40 37.59 -1.79
C PRO A 517 -12.66 38.43 -2.01
N HIS A 518 -13.52 38.60 -1.01
CA HIS A 518 -14.78 39.34 -1.16
C HIS A 518 -14.66 40.83 -0.80
N GLY A 519 -13.59 41.23 -0.10
CA GLY A 519 -13.37 42.60 0.35
C GLY A 519 -14.43 43.12 1.33
N ASP A 520 -15.16 42.24 2.01
CA ASP A 520 -16.32 42.58 2.85
C ASP A 520 -16.16 42.23 4.33
N TYR A 521 -14.93 41.96 4.76
CA TYR A 521 -14.61 41.52 6.13
C TYR A 521 -15.22 42.43 7.21
N SER A 522 -16.00 41.83 8.10
CA SER A 522 -16.52 42.49 9.30
C SER A 522 -16.77 41.50 10.43
N ASN A 523 -16.29 41.82 11.63
CA ASN A 523 -16.57 41.00 12.83
C ASN A 523 -18.01 41.12 13.35
N ARG A 524 -18.74 42.16 12.91
CA ARG A 524 -20.07 42.51 13.43
C ARG A 524 -21.19 42.26 12.42
N ILE A 525 -20.91 42.37 11.13
CA ILE A 525 -21.93 42.21 10.08
C ILE A 525 -22.08 40.73 9.74
N GLY A 526 -23.22 40.14 10.09
CA GLY A 526 -23.50 38.72 9.88
C GLY A 526 -23.50 38.29 8.40
N GLY A 527 -23.64 39.22 7.45
CA GLY A 527 -23.57 38.93 6.00
C GLY A 527 -22.16 39.00 5.39
N SER A 528 -21.12 39.26 6.17
CA SER A 528 -19.73 39.35 5.67
C SER A 528 -19.25 37.96 5.20
N ARG A 529 -18.96 37.81 3.91
CA ARG A 529 -18.48 36.54 3.32
C ARG A 529 -17.06 36.21 3.75
N ASP A 530 -16.18 37.20 3.80
CA ASP A 530 -14.82 37.00 4.31
C ASP A 530 -14.82 36.61 5.78
N LYS A 531 -15.85 37.01 6.55
CA LYS A 531 -16.01 36.50 7.92
C LYS A 531 -16.54 35.07 7.94
N HIS A 532 -17.48 34.71 7.06
CA HIS A 532 -17.91 33.31 6.93
C HIS A 532 -16.72 32.38 6.63
N ALA A 533 -15.77 32.80 5.80
CA ALA A 533 -14.58 32.02 5.46
C ALA A 533 -13.71 31.61 6.68
N THR A 534 -13.92 32.23 7.84
CA THR A 534 -13.26 31.83 9.11
C THR A 534 -13.84 30.55 9.73
N ARG A 535 -15.08 30.17 9.36
CA ARG A 535 -15.78 28.98 9.89
C ARG A 535 -16.44 28.12 8.80
N ILE A 536 -16.49 28.59 7.57
CA ILE A 536 -17.00 27.88 6.39
C ILE A 536 -15.83 27.74 5.42
N ALA A 537 -15.51 26.52 5.00
CA ALA A 537 -14.47 26.30 4.01
C ALA A 537 -14.87 26.93 2.66
N CYS A 538 -13.91 27.46 1.90
CA CYS A 538 -14.19 28.04 0.58
C CYS A 538 -14.89 27.01 -0.33
N GLN A 539 -14.46 25.75 -0.25
CA GLN A 539 -15.04 24.60 -0.94
C GLN A 539 -16.56 24.50 -0.72
N THR A 540 -17.06 24.76 0.50
CA THR A 540 -18.50 24.63 0.83
C THR A 540 -19.36 25.54 -0.03
N CYS A 541 -18.91 26.77 -0.28
CA CYS A 541 -19.64 27.74 -1.09
C CYS A 541 -19.36 27.59 -2.58
N HIS A 542 -18.13 27.26 -2.95
CA HIS A 542 -17.65 27.31 -4.34
C HIS A 542 -17.67 25.95 -5.07
N ILE A 543 -18.00 24.86 -4.37
CA ILE A 543 -18.22 23.53 -4.96
C ILE A 543 -19.66 23.09 -4.60
N PRO A 544 -20.68 23.69 -5.23
CA PRO A 544 -22.07 23.41 -4.89
C PRO A 544 -22.49 22.00 -5.33
N THR A 545 -21.84 21.40 -6.32
CA THR A 545 -22.10 20.02 -6.74
C THR A 545 -20.79 19.29 -7.02
N TYR A 546 -20.80 17.96 -6.93
CA TYR A 546 -19.70 17.09 -7.36
C TYR A 546 -20.23 16.00 -8.30
N ALA A 547 -19.34 15.14 -8.83
CA ALA A 547 -19.64 14.17 -9.88
C ALA A 547 -20.17 14.85 -11.15
N LYS A 548 -19.44 15.89 -11.59
CA LYS A 548 -19.79 16.70 -12.77
C LYS A 548 -19.29 16.00 -14.02
N GLY A 549 -20.20 15.70 -14.94
CA GLY A 549 -19.90 15.06 -16.22
C GLY A 549 -19.60 13.55 -16.11
N VAL A 550 -19.00 13.08 -15.01
CA VAL A 550 -18.72 11.66 -14.75
C VAL A 550 -19.37 11.23 -13.43
N ALA A 551 -20.13 10.13 -13.49
CA ALA A 551 -20.85 9.61 -12.33
C ALA A 551 -19.88 9.04 -11.30
N THR A 552 -20.19 9.21 -10.02
CA THR A 552 -19.39 8.68 -8.92
C THR A 552 -20.18 7.65 -8.13
N GLU A 553 -19.47 6.68 -7.56
CA GLU A 553 -20.07 5.65 -6.73
C GLU A 553 -20.41 6.18 -5.36
N THR A 554 -21.60 5.83 -4.88
CA THR A 554 -22.14 6.24 -3.58
C THR A 554 -22.37 5.04 -2.67
N ASN A 555 -22.59 3.86 -3.25
CA ASN A 555 -22.71 2.61 -2.51
C ASN A 555 -22.13 1.45 -3.33
N ARG A 556 -21.49 0.51 -2.62
CA ARG A 556 -21.03 -0.77 -3.17
C ARG A 556 -21.66 -1.93 -2.43
N ASP A 557 -22.08 -2.96 -3.15
CA ASP A 557 -22.63 -4.17 -2.57
C ASP A 557 -21.94 -5.41 -3.12
N TRP A 558 -21.04 -5.97 -2.32
CA TRP A 558 -20.27 -7.16 -2.65
C TRP A 558 -21.10 -8.44 -2.69
N GLU A 559 -22.26 -8.46 -2.03
CA GLU A 559 -23.17 -9.62 -2.04
C GLU A 559 -24.08 -9.64 -3.28
N ASP A 560 -24.01 -8.62 -4.14
CA ASP A 560 -24.77 -8.53 -5.40
C ASP A 560 -23.84 -8.48 -6.62
N PRO A 561 -23.27 -9.62 -7.04
CA PRO A 561 -22.36 -9.69 -8.18
C PRO A 561 -23.10 -9.53 -9.52
N HIS A 562 -22.41 -8.93 -10.49
CA HIS A 562 -22.81 -8.91 -11.90
C HIS A 562 -21.59 -9.08 -12.81
N PHE A 563 -21.77 -9.76 -13.94
CA PHE A 563 -20.69 -9.96 -14.89
C PHE A 563 -20.46 -8.70 -15.74
N SER A 564 -19.20 -8.29 -15.91
CA SER A 564 -18.81 -7.18 -16.78
C SER A 564 -17.70 -7.61 -17.73
N ALA A 565 -17.94 -7.54 -19.03
CA ALA A 565 -16.92 -7.82 -20.05
C ALA A 565 -15.76 -6.81 -20.01
N ALA A 566 -16.00 -5.60 -19.49
CA ALA A 566 -14.99 -4.55 -19.37
C ALA A 566 -14.08 -4.74 -18.13
N ALA A 567 -14.48 -5.55 -17.15
CA ALA A 567 -13.70 -5.82 -15.95
C ALA A 567 -12.30 -6.37 -16.28
N CYS A 568 -11.37 -6.15 -15.35
CA CYS A 568 -9.99 -6.64 -15.44
C CYS A 568 -9.31 -6.25 -16.77
N ASN A 569 -9.41 -4.98 -17.18
CA ASN A 569 -8.87 -4.48 -18.46
C ASN A 569 -9.42 -5.21 -19.70
N GLY A 570 -10.74 -5.44 -19.71
CA GLY A 570 -11.44 -6.12 -20.80
C GLY A 570 -11.15 -7.62 -20.88
N ARG A 571 -10.78 -8.25 -19.75
CA ARG A 571 -10.69 -9.72 -19.61
C ARG A 571 -12.05 -10.32 -19.24
N GLY A 572 -12.99 -9.51 -18.80
CA GLY A 572 -14.21 -9.99 -18.17
C GLY A 572 -13.96 -10.34 -16.71
N GLY A 573 -15.04 -10.37 -15.93
CA GLY A 573 -14.99 -10.66 -14.50
C GLY A 573 -16.29 -10.25 -13.83
N TRP A 574 -16.44 -10.65 -12.57
CA TRP A 574 -17.55 -10.27 -11.73
C TRP A 574 -17.23 -8.97 -11.00
N LEU A 575 -18.15 -8.01 -11.03
CA LEU A 575 -18.06 -6.77 -10.28
C LEU A 575 -19.18 -6.73 -9.24
N PRO A 576 -18.95 -6.13 -8.05
CA PRO A 576 -20.02 -5.91 -7.08
C PRO A 576 -21.02 -4.90 -7.66
N ARG A 577 -22.24 -4.82 -7.13
CA ARG A 577 -23.16 -3.74 -7.52
C ARG A 577 -22.55 -2.41 -7.10
N GLU A 578 -22.53 -1.46 -8.02
CA GLU A 578 -22.04 -0.10 -7.81
C GLU A 578 -23.18 0.89 -8.08
N ASP A 579 -23.65 1.58 -7.04
CA ASP A 579 -24.69 2.61 -7.17
C ASP A 579 -24.02 3.96 -7.47
N LYS A 580 -24.08 4.39 -8.73
CA LYS A 580 -23.44 5.64 -9.19
C LYS A 580 -24.44 6.74 -9.52
N ALA A 581 -24.06 7.99 -9.27
CA ALA A 581 -24.88 9.17 -9.56
C ALA A 581 -24.04 10.38 -10.01
N LEU A 582 -24.70 11.32 -10.68
CA LEU A 582 -24.14 12.56 -11.23
C LEU A 582 -24.64 13.78 -10.45
N ASN A 583 -23.88 14.88 -10.49
CA ASN A 583 -24.27 16.21 -9.99
C ASN A 583 -24.82 16.18 -8.55
N LEU A 584 -24.13 15.44 -7.69
CA LEU A 584 -24.55 15.22 -6.31
C LEU A 584 -24.32 16.47 -5.46
N THR A 585 -25.22 16.72 -4.52
CA THR A 585 -25.05 17.74 -3.48
C THR A 585 -24.17 17.16 -2.36
N PRO A 586 -23.08 17.83 -1.95
CA PRO A 586 -22.28 17.40 -0.80
C PRO A 586 -23.11 17.40 0.49
N THR A 587 -22.72 16.55 1.45
CA THR A 587 -23.07 16.79 2.85
C THR A 587 -22.05 17.71 3.49
N TYR A 588 -22.37 18.27 4.66
CA TYR A 588 -21.55 19.32 5.27
C TYR A 588 -21.17 18.92 6.68
N GLN A 589 -19.87 18.84 6.96
CA GLN A 589 -19.33 18.39 8.24
C GLN A 589 -18.30 19.38 8.76
N TRP A 590 -18.21 19.52 10.09
CA TRP A 590 -17.08 20.20 10.71
C TRP A 590 -15.81 19.40 10.48
N PHE A 591 -14.75 20.07 10.04
CA PHE A 591 -13.44 19.47 9.80
C PHE A 591 -12.33 20.44 10.23
N ASP A 592 -11.43 19.98 11.10
CA ASP A 592 -10.28 20.73 11.62
C ASP A 592 -8.94 20.40 10.93
N GLY A 593 -8.98 19.54 9.91
CA GLY A 593 -7.79 19.04 9.22
C GLY A 593 -7.36 17.64 9.69
N THR A 594 -7.90 17.16 10.81
CA THR A 594 -7.61 15.83 11.36
C THR A 594 -8.81 14.88 11.21
N SER A 595 -8.53 13.58 11.17
CA SER A 595 -9.58 12.55 11.04
C SER A 595 -9.31 11.32 11.91
N GLN A 596 -10.37 10.56 12.18
CA GLN A 596 -10.27 9.17 12.63
C GLN A 596 -10.45 8.28 11.39
N VAL A 597 -9.47 7.41 11.10
CA VAL A 597 -9.54 6.51 9.94
C VAL A 597 -9.20 5.09 10.36
N TYR A 598 -10.12 4.16 10.11
CA TYR A 598 -9.98 2.75 10.46
C TYR A 598 -8.72 2.12 9.88
N VAL A 599 -8.02 1.34 10.68
CA VAL A 599 -6.84 0.57 10.28
C VAL A 599 -7.11 -0.91 10.54
N LEU A 600 -6.67 -1.77 9.61
CA LEU A 600 -6.88 -3.22 9.74
C LEU A 600 -6.33 -3.75 11.07
N GLY A 601 -7.12 -4.59 11.72
CA GLY A 601 -6.83 -5.15 13.03
C GLY A 601 -7.37 -4.35 14.22
N GLU A 602 -7.83 -3.12 14.02
CA GLU A 602 -8.53 -2.37 15.07
C GLU A 602 -9.93 -2.94 15.34
N ASN A 603 -10.39 -2.78 16.59
CA ASN A 603 -11.72 -3.20 17.00
C ASN A 603 -12.76 -2.17 16.53
N LEU A 604 -13.77 -2.62 15.80
CA LEU A 604 -14.82 -1.74 15.27
C LEU A 604 -15.71 -1.12 16.36
N ALA A 605 -15.64 -1.59 17.61
CA ALA A 605 -16.35 -0.97 18.72
C ALA A 605 -15.82 0.44 19.06
N ASP A 606 -14.60 0.77 18.64
CA ASP A 606 -13.97 2.08 18.87
C ASP A 606 -14.36 3.12 17.78
N TYR A 607 -15.22 2.72 16.83
CA TYR A 607 -15.64 3.52 15.70
C TYR A 607 -17.13 3.85 15.77
N PRO A 608 -17.54 5.10 15.50
CA PRO A 608 -18.95 5.48 15.54
C PRO A 608 -19.71 4.89 14.34
N SER A 609 -21.04 4.92 14.42
CA SER A 609 -21.91 4.57 13.31
C SER A 609 -22.64 5.81 12.77
N THR A 610 -22.81 5.86 11.44
CA THR A 610 -23.63 6.85 10.74
C THR A 610 -24.94 6.19 10.33
N VAL A 611 -26.05 6.91 10.52
CA VAL A 611 -27.36 6.51 9.96
C VAL A 611 -27.40 6.96 8.50
N LEU A 612 -27.47 5.99 7.59
CA LEU A 612 -27.54 6.22 6.15
C LEU A 612 -28.93 6.73 5.75
N LYS A 613 -29.04 7.23 4.51
CA LYS A 613 -30.30 7.77 3.96
C LYS A 613 -31.45 6.76 3.92
N ASP A 614 -31.15 5.47 3.85
CA ASP A 614 -32.13 4.38 3.89
C ASP A 614 -32.57 4.01 5.32
N GLY A 615 -32.02 4.70 6.34
CA GLY A 615 -32.29 4.46 7.76
C GLY A 615 -31.43 3.35 8.39
N SER A 616 -30.55 2.70 7.61
CA SER A 616 -29.63 1.69 8.14
C SER A 616 -28.44 2.33 8.86
N GLU A 617 -27.90 1.65 9.87
CA GLU A 617 -26.66 2.06 10.53
C GLU A 617 -25.45 1.45 9.84
N ALA A 618 -24.38 2.23 9.71
CA ALA A 618 -23.13 1.81 9.10
C ALA A 618 -21.93 2.29 9.93
N ILE A 619 -20.93 1.43 10.12
CA ILE A 619 -19.73 1.78 10.89
C ILE A 619 -18.86 2.74 10.08
N THR A 620 -18.52 3.88 10.64
CA THR A 620 -17.81 4.96 9.95
C THR A 620 -16.31 4.77 10.02
N LEU A 621 -15.72 4.34 8.90
CA LEU A 621 -14.29 4.07 8.76
C LEU A 621 -13.44 5.31 8.50
N GLY A 622 -14.05 6.43 8.09
CA GLY A 622 -13.35 7.69 7.86
C GLY A 622 -14.20 8.85 8.34
N LEU A 623 -13.84 9.43 9.49
CA LEU A 623 -14.60 10.45 10.19
C LEU A 623 -13.82 11.77 10.26
N PRO A 624 -14.40 12.92 9.85
CA PRO A 624 -13.79 14.23 10.09
C PRO A 624 -13.85 14.57 11.58
N ASN A 625 -12.76 15.10 12.12
CA ASN A 625 -12.80 15.68 13.45
C ASN A 625 -13.17 17.16 13.39
N GLY A 626 -13.89 17.61 14.40
CA GLY A 626 -14.26 19.00 14.56
C GLY A 626 -15.70 19.16 15.00
N TRP A 627 -15.99 20.30 15.60
CA TRP A 627 -17.33 20.70 16.00
C TRP A 627 -17.45 22.22 16.07
N VAL A 628 -18.65 22.73 16.34
CA VAL A 628 -18.97 24.16 16.43
C VAL A 628 -18.15 24.93 17.47
N ASN A 629 -17.54 24.23 18.42
CA ASN A 629 -16.66 24.79 19.46
C ASN A 629 -15.18 24.46 19.23
N THR A 630 -14.85 23.59 18.28
CA THR A 630 -13.46 23.28 17.93
C THR A 630 -12.82 24.49 17.28
N GLN A 631 -11.66 24.87 17.81
CA GLN A 631 -10.85 25.97 17.31
C GLN A 631 -10.37 25.63 15.89
N ASN A 632 -10.47 26.59 14.96
CA ASN A 632 -10.04 26.47 13.57
C ASN A 632 -10.79 25.43 12.70
N ALA A 633 -11.72 24.65 13.25
CA ALA A 633 -12.60 23.81 12.45
C ALA A 633 -13.41 24.67 11.48
N LYS A 634 -13.61 24.20 10.25
CA LYS A 634 -14.52 24.82 9.29
C LYS A 634 -15.54 23.80 8.81
N ILE A 635 -16.68 24.26 8.33
CA ILE A 635 -17.67 23.40 7.67
C ILE A 635 -17.17 23.13 6.25
N TYR A 636 -16.91 21.85 5.92
CA TYR A 636 -16.42 21.37 4.63
C TYR A 636 -17.49 20.55 3.90
N PRO A 637 -17.48 20.57 2.55
CA PRO A 637 -18.32 19.67 1.76
C PRO A 637 -17.69 18.27 1.73
N MET A 638 -18.53 17.26 1.95
CA MET A 638 -18.17 15.86 1.99
C MET A 638 -18.92 15.08 0.91
N LYS A 639 -18.21 14.15 0.27
CA LYS A 639 -18.81 12.97 -0.34
C LYS A 639 -18.92 11.89 0.73
N GLU A 640 -20.00 11.12 0.66
CA GLU A 640 -20.19 9.93 1.47
C GLU A 640 -20.21 8.70 0.58
N HIS A 641 -19.69 7.60 1.12
CA HIS A 641 -19.72 6.31 0.44
C HIS A 641 -20.03 5.20 1.44
N SER A 642 -20.96 4.31 1.10
CA SER A 642 -21.27 3.12 1.91
C SER A 642 -20.91 1.81 1.20
N SER A 643 -20.67 0.76 1.97
CA SER A 643 -20.44 -0.58 1.44
C SER A 643 -20.76 -1.65 2.48
N ASN A 644 -20.93 -2.91 2.09
CA ASN A 644 -20.86 -4.03 3.00
C ASN A 644 -19.42 -4.56 3.11
N SER A 645 -19.05 -5.05 4.30
CA SER A 645 -17.73 -5.62 4.54
C SER A 645 -17.81 -6.74 5.56
N ALA A 646 -16.93 -7.73 5.42
CA ALA A 646 -16.84 -8.84 6.34
C ALA A 646 -16.11 -8.42 7.63
N VAL A 647 -16.67 -8.83 8.76
CA VAL A 647 -16.16 -8.59 10.11
C VAL A 647 -15.87 -9.94 10.74
N HIS A 648 -14.63 -10.14 11.16
CA HIS A 648 -14.26 -11.34 11.90
C HIS A 648 -14.94 -11.36 13.27
N ASP A 649 -15.67 -12.43 13.57
CA ASP A 649 -16.55 -12.46 14.75
C ASP A 649 -15.76 -12.41 16.07
N ALA A 650 -14.60 -13.09 16.14
CA ALA A 650 -13.85 -13.19 17.38
C ALA A 650 -13.07 -11.91 17.73
N SER A 651 -12.52 -11.20 16.74
CA SER A 651 -11.77 -9.96 16.96
C SER A 651 -12.60 -8.68 16.79
N ASN A 652 -13.80 -8.77 16.19
CA ASN A 652 -14.62 -7.63 15.78
C ASN A 652 -13.84 -6.61 14.91
N SER A 653 -12.95 -7.10 14.05
CA SER A 653 -12.16 -6.31 13.08
C SER A 653 -12.58 -6.65 11.65
N LEU A 654 -12.36 -5.73 10.70
CA LEU A 654 -12.62 -6.02 9.29
C LEU A 654 -11.69 -7.13 8.77
N ILE A 655 -12.20 -7.90 7.81
CA ILE A 655 -11.43 -8.85 7.00
C ILE A 655 -11.17 -8.20 5.63
N ALA A 656 -9.90 -8.08 5.26
CA ALA A 656 -9.47 -7.66 3.94
C ALA A 656 -9.70 -8.79 2.91
N HIS A 657 -10.93 -8.94 2.44
CA HIS A 657 -11.29 -9.93 1.42
C HIS A 657 -10.46 -9.76 0.14
N SER A 658 -10.24 -10.85 -0.59
CA SER A 658 -9.52 -10.82 -1.86
C SER A 658 -10.40 -10.26 -2.98
N THR A 659 -10.11 -9.04 -3.44
CA THR A 659 -10.79 -8.45 -4.60
C THR A 659 -10.54 -9.27 -5.87
N TYR A 660 -9.33 -9.82 -6.00
CA TYR A 660 -9.00 -10.71 -7.12
C TYR A 660 -9.88 -11.96 -7.12
N GLU A 661 -10.04 -12.61 -5.97
CA GLU A 661 -10.90 -13.79 -5.86
C GLU A 661 -12.35 -13.46 -6.20
N PHE A 662 -12.86 -12.33 -5.71
CA PHE A 662 -14.20 -11.88 -6.05
C PHE A 662 -14.36 -11.66 -7.56
N PHE A 663 -13.40 -11.02 -8.23
CA PHE A 663 -13.49 -10.76 -9.68
C PHE A 663 -13.53 -12.05 -10.51
N ARG A 664 -12.93 -13.14 -10.02
CA ARG A 664 -12.97 -14.44 -10.70
C ARG A 664 -14.25 -15.22 -10.39
N THR A 665 -14.70 -15.18 -9.15
CA THR A 665 -15.76 -16.09 -8.68
C THR A 665 -17.15 -15.46 -8.61
N GLY A 666 -17.22 -14.13 -8.46
CA GLY A 666 -18.44 -13.42 -8.09
C GLY A 666 -18.95 -13.76 -6.68
N SER A 667 -18.16 -14.45 -5.86
CA SER A 667 -18.56 -14.91 -4.53
C SER A 667 -17.86 -14.08 -3.45
N PHE A 668 -18.64 -13.31 -2.68
CA PHE A 668 -18.10 -12.55 -1.56
C PHE A 668 -17.59 -13.46 -0.45
N ASP A 669 -18.29 -14.57 -0.17
CA ASP A 669 -17.81 -15.57 0.79
C ASP A 669 -16.47 -16.16 0.36
N SER A 670 -16.33 -16.60 -0.90
CA SER A 670 -15.05 -17.15 -1.39
C SER A 670 -13.90 -16.15 -1.27
N ALA A 671 -14.16 -14.85 -1.54
CA ALA A 671 -13.18 -13.79 -1.36
C ALA A 671 -12.78 -13.59 0.12
N VAL A 672 -13.72 -13.75 1.05
CA VAL A 672 -13.48 -13.66 2.50
C VAL A 672 -12.73 -14.90 3.00
N GLN A 673 -13.15 -16.10 2.61
CA GLN A 673 -12.49 -17.36 2.98
C GLN A 673 -11.05 -17.40 2.48
N SER A 674 -10.80 -16.99 1.23
CA SER A 674 -9.44 -16.86 0.68
C SER A 674 -8.56 -15.95 1.55
N ALA A 675 -9.10 -14.83 2.05
CA ALA A 675 -8.35 -13.93 2.93
C ALA A 675 -8.10 -14.54 4.31
N LEU A 676 -9.07 -15.27 4.87
CA LEU A 676 -8.90 -15.99 6.13
C LEU A 676 -7.82 -17.08 6.01
N GLU A 677 -7.81 -17.84 4.92
CA GLU A 677 -6.78 -18.85 4.64
C GLU A 677 -5.38 -18.22 4.54
N GLN A 678 -5.23 -17.15 3.75
CA GLN A 678 -3.96 -16.45 3.58
C GLN A 678 -3.41 -15.84 4.88
N THR A 679 -4.29 -15.53 5.83
CA THR A 679 -3.92 -14.96 7.14
C THR A 679 -3.84 -16.01 8.26
N GLY A 680 -3.87 -17.30 7.92
CA GLY A 680 -3.75 -18.41 8.88
C GLY A 680 -4.98 -18.60 9.78
N ARG A 681 -6.14 -18.12 9.33
CA ARG A 681 -7.45 -18.10 10.01
C ARG A 681 -8.50 -18.94 9.29
N ALA A 682 -8.05 -19.94 8.51
CA ALA A 682 -8.94 -20.79 7.73
C ALA A 682 -10.05 -21.39 8.60
N GLY A 683 -11.31 -21.21 8.19
CA GLY A 683 -12.49 -21.71 8.90
C GLY A 683 -13.01 -20.82 10.04
N ASP A 684 -12.37 -19.69 10.33
CA ASP A 684 -12.89 -18.70 11.27
C ASP A 684 -14.24 -18.12 10.78
N SER A 685 -15.11 -17.75 11.70
CA SER A 685 -16.43 -17.21 11.37
C SER A 685 -16.43 -15.69 11.17
N TYR A 686 -17.33 -15.20 10.33
CA TYR A 686 -17.48 -13.78 10.05
C TYR A 686 -18.95 -13.39 9.91
N THR A 687 -19.21 -12.10 10.12
CA THR A 687 -20.49 -11.45 9.88
C THR A 687 -20.31 -10.31 8.88
N VAL A 688 -21.27 -10.11 7.97
CA VAL A 688 -21.28 -8.95 7.08
C VAL A 688 -21.93 -7.76 7.78
N LYS A 689 -21.25 -6.61 7.80
CA LYS A 689 -21.77 -5.35 8.34
C LYS A 689 -21.69 -4.23 7.31
N ARG A 690 -22.54 -3.22 7.46
CA ARG A 690 -22.45 -1.99 6.65
C ARG A 690 -21.35 -1.09 7.19
N VAL A 691 -20.56 -0.54 6.29
CA VAL A 691 -19.49 0.41 6.54
C VAL A 691 -19.72 1.70 5.74
N HIS A 692 -19.18 2.80 6.23
CA HIS A 692 -19.37 4.15 5.70
C HIS A 692 -18.04 4.93 5.77
N THR A 693 -17.86 5.91 4.89
CA THR A 693 -16.75 6.86 5.00
C THR A 693 -17.12 8.24 4.45
N PHE A 694 -16.59 9.28 5.08
CA PHE A 694 -16.56 10.64 4.51
C PHE A 694 -15.32 10.83 3.65
N GLN A 695 -15.44 11.64 2.60
CA GLN A 695 -14.33 12.05 1.73
C GLN A 695 -14.46 13.55 1.46
N THR A 696 -13.40 14.31 1.69
CA THR A 696 -13.42 15.75 1.41
C THR A 696 -13.51 16.02 -0.09
N ILE A 697 -14.32 17.02 -0.45
CA ILE A 697 -14.44 17.53 -1.82
C ILE A 697 -13.61 18.81 -1.94
N ASN A 698 -12.62 18.81 -2.83
CA ASN A 698 -11.63 19.88 -2.96
C ASN A 698 -11.48 20.43 -4.37
N HIS A 699 -11.88 19.68 -5.38
CA HIS A 699 -11.85 20.06 -6.78
C HIS A 699 -13.27 20.29 -7.32
N GLY A 700 -13.34 20.85 -8.52
CA GLY A 700 -14.60 21.18 -9.16
C GLY A 700 -15.14 22.55 -8.72
N VAL A 701 -14.25 23.49 -8.43
CA VAL A 701 -14.63 24.86 -8.07
C VAL A 701 -15.29 25.51 -9.28
N GLU A 702 -16.51 26.03 -9.12
CA GLU A 702 -17.24 26.70 -10.21
C GLU A 702 -16.90 28.19 -10.30
N ASP A 703 -17.32 28.82 -11.42
CA ASP A 703 -17.35 30.26 -11.52
C ASP A 703 -18.10 30.91 -10.33
N SER A 704 -17.64 32.10 -9.92
CA SER A 704 -18.18 32.82 -8.76
C SER A 704 -19.70 33.04 -8.81
N SER A 705 -20.30 33.13 -10.00
CA SER A 705 -21.74 33.28 -10.18
C SER A 705 -22.57 32.06 -9.76
N ALA A 706 -21.94 30.88 -9.65
CA ALA A 706 -22.57 29.63 -9.24
C ALA A 706 -22.39 29.34 -7.74
N ALA A 707 -21.65 30.17 -7.00
CA ALA A 707 -21.43 30.00 -5.57
C ALA A 707 -22.76 30.01 -4.79
N LEU A 708 -22.80 29.28 -3.68
CA LEU A 708 -24.00 29.18 -2.84
C LEU A 708 -24.47 30.55 -2.34
N GLY A 709 -25.76 30.84 -2.58
CA GLY A 709 -26.43 32.01 -2.03
C GLY A 709 -26.83 31.80 -0.56
N CYS A 710 -27.13 32.89 0.14
CA CYS A 710 -27.44 32.87 1.58
C CYS A 710 -28.56 31.89 1.95
N GLY A 711 -29.61 31.79 1.12
CA GLY A 711 -30.74 30.89 1.33
C GLY A 711 -30.40 29.39 1.28
N SER A 712 -29.26 29.03 0.69
CA SER A 712 -28.77 27.65 0.70
C SER A 712 -28.36 27.18 2.10
N CYS A 713 -28.09 28.10 3.03
CA CYS A 713 -27.70 27.79 4.42
C CYS A 713 -28.71 28.34 5.44
N HIS A 714 -29.36 29.45 5.14
CA HIS A 714 -30.29 30.13 6.03
C HIS A 714 -31.72 30.03 5.50
N ALA A 715 -32.54 29.18 6.12
CA ALA A 715 -33.93 28.92 5.70
C ALA A 715 -34.81 30.19 5.59
N SER A 716 -34.47 31.26 6.32
CA SER A 716 -35.20 32.53 6.28
C SER A 716 -34.78 33.48 5.15
N LEU A 717 -33.76 33.13 4.35
CA LEU A 717 -33.19 33.98 3.30
C LEU A 717 -33.43 33.38 1.91
N ALA A 718 -33.39 34.23 0.87
CA ALA A 718 -33.45 33.78 -0.52
C ALA A 718 -32.07 33.30 -1.01
N GLY A 719 -32.04 32.41 -2.01
CA GLY A 719 -30.79 31.99 -2.66
C GLY A 719 -30.54 30.48 -2.73
N GLY A 720 -31.59 29.68 -2.92
CA GLY A 720 -31.49 28.24 -3.22
C GLY A 720 -32.24 27.34 -2.24
N PRO A 721 -32.34 26.04 -2.54
CA PRO A 721 -32.86 25.07 -1.58
C PRO A 721 -31.91 24.99 -0.38
N LEU A 722 -32.47 24.87 0.82
CA LEU A 722 -31.70 24.69 2.04
C LEU A 722 -30.86 23.40 1.95
N ARG A 723 -29.58 23.48 2.31
CA ARG A 723 -28.61 22.39 2.15
C ARG A 723 -28.00 21.85 3.44
N MET A 724 -28.18 22.56 4.55
CA MET A 724 -27.61 22.18 5.83
C MET A 724 -28.58 22.49 6.96
N ASP A 725 -28.60 21.62 7.96
CA ASP A 725 -29.27 21.87 9.23
C ASP A 725 -28.27 22.49 10.21
N LEU A 726 -28.36 23.80 10.39
CA LEU A 726 -27.46 24.51 11.30
C LEU A 726 -27.66 24.05 12.76
N VAL A 727 -28.88 23.69 13.15
CA VAL A 727 -29.21 23.42 14.56
C VAL A 727 -28.90 21.99 14.92
N ASN A 728 -29.49 21.03 14.20
CA ASN A 728 -29.39 19.62 14.56
C ASN A 728 -28.05 19.00 14.16
N ASP A 729 -27.56 19.31 12.95
CA ASP A 729 -26.38 18.64 12.40
C ASP A 729 -25.08 19.40 12.70
N LEU A 730 -25.15 20.72 12.92
CA LEU A 730 -23.97 21.59 13.01
C LEU A 730 -23.80 22.32 14.35
N GLY A 731 -24.69 22.10 15.33
CA GLY A 731 -24.55 22.55 16.70
C GLY A 731 -24.75 24.06 16.93
N TYR A 732 -25.54 24.72 16.08
CA TYR A 732 -25.92 26.14 16.26
C TYR A 732 -27.15 26.35 17.17
N ASP A 733 -27.55 25.32 17.93
CA ASP A 733 -28.63 25.38 18.91
C ASP A 733 -28.38 26.43 20.02
N LEU A 734 -29.48 26.89 20.60
CA LEU A 734 -29.44 27.71 21.81
C LEU A 734 -29.08 26.82 23.02
N LYS A 735 -28.34 27.36 23.98
CA LYS A 735 -27.95 26.63 25.20
C LYS A 735 -29.11 26.30 26.15
N GLY A 736 -30.32 26.75 25.84
CA GLY A 736 -31.55 26.55 26.59
C GLY A 736 -32.75 26.98 25.75
N SER A 737 -33.95 26.97 26.34
CA SER A 737 -35.12 27.46 25.62
C SER A 737 -34.98 28.94 25.27
N GLU A 738 -35.63 29.38 24.19
CA GLU A 738 -35.61 30.78 23.77
C GLU A 738 -36.02 31.71 24.92
N ALA A 739 -37.03 31.32 25.70
CA ALA A 739 -37.49 32.07 26.87
C ALA A 739 -36.37 32.22 27.91
N GLU A 740 -35.70 31.13 28.28
CA GLU A 740 -34.61 31.15 29.27
C GLU A 740 -33.40 31.94 28.78
N VAL A 741 -33.09 31.88 27.49
CA VAL A 741 -31.97 32.62 26.89
C VAL A 741 -32.27 34.12 26.85
N CYS A 742 -33.44 34.50 26.37
CA CYS A 742 -33.79 35.90 26.16
C CYS A 742 -34.01 36.68 27.46
N THR A 743 -34.35 36.03 28.58
CA THR A 743 -34.54 36.70 29.88
C THR A 743 -33.26 36.88 30.70
N GLN A 744 -32.08 36.49 30.18
CA GLN A 744 -30.81 36.60 30.92
C GLN A 744 -30.34 38.05 31.13
N CYS A 745 -30.75 38.96 30.25
CA CYS A 745 -30.29 40.36 30.27
C CYS A 745 -31.45 41.35 30.47
N HIS A 746 -32.63 41.08 29.89
CA HIS A 746 -33.77 41.99 29.92
C HIS A 746 -35.09 41.22 29.81
N GLU A 747 -36.22 41.88 30.09
CA GLU A 747 -37.55 41.29 29.87
C GLU A 747 -37.80 40.93 28.39
N ASN A 748 -38.65 39.95 28.12
CA ASN A 748 -38.96 39.53 26.75
C ASN A 748 -39.64 40.67 25.98
N LYS A 749 -39.00 41.14 24.89
CA LYS A 749 -39.48 42.26 24.04
C LYS A 749 -40.33 41.79 22.84
N GLY A 750 -40.79 40.54 22.85
CA GLY A 750 -41.60 39.91 21.81
C GLY A 750 -40.78 39.13 20.78
N SER A 751 -41.48 38.45 19.86
CA SER A 751 -40.85 37.62 18.82
C SER A 751 -40.18 38.49 17.74
N MET A 752 -38.89 38.26 17.50
CA MET A 752 -38.12 38.84 16.40
C MET A 752 -37.70 37.76 15.42
N SER A 753 -37.50 38.13 14.14
CA SER A 753 -36.85 37.22 13.20
C SER A 753 -35.40 36.97 13.64
N PHE A 754 -34.87 35.80 13.31
CA PHE A 754 -33.46 35.44 13.52
C PHE A 754 -32.49 36.57 13.13
N SER A 755 -32.71 37.16 11.95
CA SER A 755 -31.89 38.25 11.41
C SER A 755 -31.92 39.51 12.27
N LYS A 756 -33.10 39.94 12.72
CA LYS A 756 -33.25 41.13 13.58
C LYS A 756 -32.63 40.91 14.95
N LEU A 757 -32.78 39.71 15.50
CA LEU A 757 -32.21 39.35 16.80
C LEU A 757 -30.68 39.35 16.76
N HIS A 758 -30.08 38.73 15.74
CA HIS A 758 -28.62 38.72 15.57
C HIS A 758 -28.06 40.10 15.22
N GLU A 759 -28.77 40.89 14.41
CA GLU A 759 -28.39 42.28 14.16
C GLU A 759 -28.37 43.09 15.46
N LYS A 760 -29.41 42.98 16.28
CA LYS A 760 -29.46 43.76 17.53
C LYS A 760 -28.37 43.36 18.52
N HIS A 761 -28.25 42.07 18.81
CA HIS A 761 -27.36 41.61 19.88
C HIS A 761 -25.90 41.53 19.43
N VAL A 762 -25.65 41.04 18.22
CA VAL A 762 -24.28 40.78 17.77
C VAL A 762 -23.69 41.97 17.02
N LYS A 763 -24.44 42.58 16.09
CA LYS A 763 -23.93 43.72 15.30
C LYS A 763 -23.93 45.02 16.11
N ASP A 764 -25.06 45.37 16.71
CA ASP A 764 -25.20 46.67 17.40
C ASP A 764 -24.57 46.64 18.80
N LYS A 765 -24.91 45.62 19.61
CA LYS A 765 -24.49 45.53 21.02
C LYS A 765 -23.16 44.79 21.22
N GLY A 766 -22.69 44.01 20.25
CA GLY A 766 -21.42 43.27 20.35
C GLY A 766 -21.43 42.13 21.37
N VAL A 767 -22.58 41.51 21.60
CA VAL A 767 -22.77 40.38 22.52
C VAL A 767 -22.11 39.11 21.95
N ASP A 768 -21.30 38.43 22.76
CA ASP A 768 -20.65 37.17 22.36
C ASP A 768 -21.66 36.01 22.25
N CYS A 769 -21.35 35.07 21.34
CA CYS A 769 -22.18 33.90 21.06
C CYS A 769 -22.46 33.03 22.29
N SER A 770 -21.54 32.96 23.26
CA SER A 770 -21.70 32.17 24.49
C SER A 770 -22.83 32.66 25.40
N THR A 771 -23.32 33.87 25.17
CA THR A 771 -24.50 34.39 25.86
C THR A 771 -25.77 33.62 25.47
N CYS A 772 -25.85 33.14 24.23
CA CYS A 772 -27.04 32.46 23.69
C CYS A 772 -26.81 30.98 23.35
N HIS A 773 -25.58 30.62 23.00
CA HIS A 773 -25.22 29.29 22.50
C HIS A 773 -24.21 28.59 23.43
N ASN A 774 -24.00 27.30 23.18
CA ASN A 774 -22.97 26.49 23.86
C ASN A 774 -21.54 26.72 23.34
N PHE A 775 -21.32 27.79 22.56
CA PHE A 775 -20.01 28.12 21.99
C PHE A 775 -19.76 29.63 22.01
N THR A 776 -18.48 30.00 22.04
CA THR A 776 -18.01 31.39 21.89
C THR A 776 -17.37 31.60 20.51
N ARG A 777 -17.13 32.86 20.13
CA ARG A 777 -16.38 33.24 18.93
C ARG A 777 -15.30 34.28 19.27
N PRO A 778 -14.20 33.87 19.92
CA PRO A 778 -13.14 34.79 20.36
C PRO A 778 -12.56 35.62 19.20
N GLU A 779 -12.51 35.04 18.01
CA GLU A 779 -12.06 35.66 16.77
C GLU A 779 -12.94 36.84 16.31
N ARG A 780 -14.09 37.05 16.93
CA ARG A 780 -14.97 38.22 16.69
C ARG A 780 -14.74 39.35 17.68
N SER A 781 -13.99 39.11 18.75
CA SER A 781 -13.72 40.07 19.84
C SER A 781 -15.01 40.68 20.40
N LEU A 782 -16.00 39.83 20.65
CA LEU A 782 -17.29 40.20 21.24
C LEU A 782 -17.23 40.13 22.77
N ASN A 783 -18.17 40.79 23.43
CA ASN A 783 -18.23 40.84 24.89
C ASN A 783 -19.20 39.77 25.42
N GLY A 784 -18.66 38.80 26.16
CA GLY A 784 -19.42 37.73 26.80
C GLY A 784 -19.81 38.01 28.26
N ASN A 785 -19.45 39.18 28.80
CA ASN A 785 -19.82 39.54 30.17
C ASN A 785 -21.29 39.98 30.22
N ILE A 786 -22.18 39.04 30.54
CA ILE A 786 -23.63 39.28 30.64
C ILE A 786 -23.94 40.50 31.53
N ALA A 787 -23.20 40.68 32.64
CA ALA A 787 -23.42 41.81 33.56
C ALA A 787 -23.22 43.18 32.91
N SER A 788 -22.44 43.27 31.84
CA SER A 788 -22.27 44.52 31.08
C SER A 788 -23.48 44.92 30.23
N PHE A 789 -24.50 44.05 30.16
CA PHE A 789 -25.73 44.25 29.37
C PHE A 789 -27.01 44.27 30.21
N ILE A 790 -26.92 44.14 31.55
CA ILE A 790 -28.09 43.97 32.43
C ILE A 790 -28.90 45.28 32.66
N ASP A 791 -28.45 46.44 32.16
CA ASP A 791 -29.11 47.74 32.40
C ASP A 791 -29.33 48.59 31.13
N ASP A 792 -29.47 47.97 29.94
CA ASP A 792 -29.47 48.65 28.61
C ASP A 792 -30.67 48.32 27.69
#